data_AF-A0A815KFW2-F1
#
_entry.id   AF-A0A815KFW2-F1
#
_cell.length_a   1.000
_cell.length_b   1.000
_cell.length_c   1.000
_cell.angle_alpha   90.00
_cell.angle_beta   90.00
_cell.angle_gamma   90.00
#
_symmetry.space_group_name_H-M   'P 1'
#
loop_
_entity.id
_entity.type
_entity.pdbx_description
1 polymer ?
#
loop_
_entity_poly.entity_id
_entity_poly.type
_entity_poly.pdbx_seq_one_letter_code
_entity_poly.pdbx_strand_id
1 'polypeptide(L)'
;MANLSEDLESAQVIEQRWKLDGLQIIIISINNFKRVTLTTNDNIIIIQMNGTEKVYDSTQSKIVDPFLAYTPNGIVSSLLIIGALVAIALALGLGIIIGHFAITKRTSNTSSKYDRLTKPADQRNYQTFINSIQPANIEANLKDFTSRPHIAGLPEDLESAQVIEQRWKSDGLQVTKLKYNVLLSYPDNNNPNQVTLKSDNGMVIFQTAGVEKIYDSTQPKIVNPFLAYTPNGTVSSTTLFYANYGELEDFQTLVSLVGNASLQGSIIIMRYDHIFRGDKIMHAQYFGAVGAILYNDPADYAPFGTTSNQVYDQKWFMPPSGVQRGSASIMNGDPLTPIYPSTDYMYRVREDSVRFLPKIPAQPIGYGEAQVILQYLQGSEVPVEWRGTLPNVTYRYGGELRNASTIEVKTYNRLERKDIYNVIGIMKGEIEPDRYIAIGNHRDSWTLGSVDPTSGTATLLEITRVLGQMYKNDFRPRRSLMFCSWDAEEYGLIGSVEYVQEYVKVLGARIVSYLNVDLAVQGNYTVAIDTSPLLFDIILQAAKMVPSAYDPPGLTVYDKWMNVNRNNVTNEPNMGYGLGSGSDYYGFDQLIGSSNMDLRYTYNFADYGNQNSYPLYHTSYEVFSTMKNFIDPDFEYINQAHRTIGQLWGVLTLLLSETLVLQFNVTRYATALIQAMNTLKPTDPTLLGIRIIVVTILYIN
;
A
#
# COMPACT_ATOMS: atom_id res chain seq x y z
N MET A 1 56.35 -23.37 47.91
CA MET A 1 55.85 -24.44 47.03
C MET A 1 56.01 -25.78 47.72
N ALA A 2 55.04 -26.08 48.59
CA ALA A 2 54.71 -27.40 49.14
C ALA A 2 53.47 -27.15 50.03
N ASN A 3 52.29 -27.43 49.48
CA ASN A 3 50.91 -27.40 50.06
C ASN A 3 49.91 -26.69 49.14
N LEU A 4 49.80 -27.17 47.90
CA LEU A 4 48.64 -27.00 47.01
C LEU A 4 48.86 -28.02 45.88
N SER A 5 48.71 -29.29 46.22
CA SER A 5 48.62 -30.41 45.28
C SER A 5 47.19 -30.92 45.33
N GLU A 6 46.39 -30.49 44.37
CA GLU A 6 45.26 -31.18 43.73
C GLU A 6 44.58 -30.10 42.87
N ASP A 7 44.27 -30.45 41.62
CA ASP A 7 43.55 -29.65 40.61
C ASP A 7 44.35 -28.72 39.65
N LEU A 8 45.49 -29.19 39.12
CA LEU A 8 46.11 -28.58 37.93
C LEU A 8 46.64 -29.64 36.95
N GLU A 9 45.74 -30.39 36.30
CA GLU A 9 46.10 -31.35 35.24
C GLU A 9 45.69 -30.94 33.81
N SER A 10 45.33 -29.68 33.55
CA SER A 10 44.92 -29.27 32.18
C SER A 10 45.20 -27.82 31.80
N ALA A 11 46.35 -27.26 32.22
CA ALA A 11 46.81 -25.95 31.75
C ALA A 11 48.00 -26.09 30.78
N GLN A 12 47.79 -25.80 29.50
CA GLN A 12 48.87 -25.70 28.50
C GLN A 12 49.79 -24.51 28.82
N VAL A 13 51.08 -24.77 28.96
CA VAL A 13 52.13 -23.77 29.21
C VAL A 13 52.68 -23.27 27.86
N ILE A 14 52.59 -21.96 27.61
CA ILE A 14 53.30 -21.28 26.51
C ILE A 14 54.48 -20.53 27.14
N GLU A 15 55.71 -20.95 26.82
CA GLU A 15 56.94 -20.35 27.32
C GLU A 15 57.46 -19.29 26.33
N GLN A 16 57.65 -18.04 26.76
CA GLN A 16 58.48 -17.06 26.03
C GLN A 16 59.47 -16.41 27.01
N ARG A 17 60.75 -16.44 26.65
CA ARG A 17 61.86 -15.93 27.47
C ARG A 17 62.35 -14.59 26.90
N TRP A 18 62.48 -13.59 27.76
CA TRP A 18 63.17 -12.33 27.45
C TRP A 18 64.23 -12.02 28.52
N LYS A 19 65.37 -11.47 28.09
CA LYS A 19 66.49 -11.07 28.96
C LYS A 19 66.57 -9.54 28.99
N LEU A 20 66.50 -8.96 30.19
CA LEU A 20 66.94 -7.58 30.45
C LEU A 20 67.76 -7.61 31.75
N ASP A 21 69.00 -7.15 31.69
CA ASP A 21 69.92 -6.85 32.80
C ASP A 21 69.80 -7.71 34.07
N GLY A 22 70.12 -9.00 33.92
CA GLY A 22 70.51 -9.86 35.04
C GLY A 22 69.39 -10.45 35.90
N LEU A 23 68.11 -10.14 35.64
CA LEU A 23 66.96 -10.75 36.33
C LEU A 23 66.19 -11.69 35.40
N GLN A 24 66.01 -12.95 35.83
CA GLN A 24 65.11 -13.90 35.16
C GLN A 24 63.67 -13.68 35.64
N ILE A 25 62.79 -13.27 34.71
CA ILE A 25 61.35 -13.19 34.96
C ILE A 25 60.67 -14.34 34.19
N ILE A 26 59.95 -15.19 34.90
CA ILE A 26 59.12 -16.27 34.34
C ILE A 26 57.66 -15.83 34.49
N ILE A 27 56.95 -15.63 33.38
CA ILE A 27 55.50 -15.37 33.38
C ILE A 27 54.79 -16.65 32.96
N ILE A 28 54.00 -17.22 33.86
CA ILE A 28 53.11 -18.36 33.58
C ILE A 28 51.70 -17.80 33.39
N SER A 29 51.18 -17.89 32.17
CA SER A 29 49.78 -17.54 31.88
C SER A 29 48.90 -18.77 32.10
N ILE A 30 47.99 -18.70 33.07
CA ILE A 30 46.96 -19.72 33.32
C ILE A 30 45.60 -19.10 32.99
N ASN A 31 44.80 -19.79 32.16
CA ASN A 31 43.52 -19.32 31.66
C ASN A 31 42.49 -19.17 32.79
N ASN A 32 42.41 -17.94 33.31
CA ASN A 32 41.26 -17.22 33.87
C ASN A 32 41.84 -16.29 34.93
N PHE A 33 42.00 -15.00 34.59
CA PHE A 33 41.94 -13.80 35.44
C PHE A 33 42.73 -12.66 34.77
N LYS A 34 42.15 -11.45 34.82
CA LYS A 34 42.57 -10.26 34.06
C LYS A 34 43.77 -9.55 34.72
N ARG A 35 44.80 -9.28 33.91
CA ARG A 35 45.77 -8.17 33.96
C ARG A 35 46.70 -8.11 35.20
N VAL A 36 47.98 -8.48 35.01
CA VAL A 36 49.08 -8.16 35.95
C VAL A 36 49.78 -6.90 35.45
N THR A 37 49.91 -5.89 36.31
CA THR A 37 50.68 -4.66 36.01
C THR A 37 51.92 -4.67 36.91
N LEU A 38 53.10 -4.57 36.30
CA LEU A 38 54.37 -4.43 37.02
C LEU A 38 54.82 -2.98 36.88
N THR A 39 55.06 -2.31 38.01
CA THR A 39 55.67 -0.98 38.04
C THR A 39 56.89 -1.07 38.93
N THR A 40 58.06 -0.74 38.38
CA THR A 40 59.33 -0.80 39.07
C THR A 40 59.81 0.61 39.39
N ASN A 41 60.13 0.86 40.65
CA ASN A 41 61.07 1.91 41.03
C ASN A 41 62.11 1.28 41.94
N ASP A 42 63.37 1.57 41.63
CA ASP A 42 64.67 0.94 41.94
C ASP A 42 64.88 -0.06 43.10
N ASN A 43 63.93 -0.36 44.00
CA ASN A 43 64.06 -1.45 44.99
C ASN A 43 62.73 -2.13 45.41
N ILE A 44 61.59 -1.82 44.78
CA ILE A 44 60.27 -2.36 45.19
C ILE A 44 59.51 -2.94 43.98
N ILE A 45 58.99 -4.17 44.15
CA ILE A 45 58.13 -4.84 43.16
C ILE A 45 56.72 -4.96 43.75
N ILE A 46 55.74 -4.37 43.07
CA ILE A 46 54.32 -4.46 43.42
C ILE A 46 53.64 -5.44 42.48
N ILE A 47 52.97 -6.46 43.05
CA ILE A 47 52.21 -7.45 42.29
C ILE A 47 50.76 -7.40 42.75
N GLN A 48 49.86 -7.13 41.82
CA GLN A 48 48.42 -7.08 42.07
C GLN A 48 47.74 -8.31 41.44
N MET A 49 47.08 -9.12 42.27
CA MET A 49 46.34 -10.32 41.82
C MET A 49 45.00 -10.39 42.54
N ASN A 50 43.90 -10.52 41.78
CA ASN A 50 42.53 -10.66 42.30
C ASN A 50 42.17 -9.69 43.46
N GLY A 51 42.52 -8.41 43.31
CA GLY A 51 42.15 -7.36 44.26
C GLY A 51 42.96 -7.30 45.55
N THR A 52 44.02 -8.11 45.71
CA THR A 52 44.99 -8.00 46.80
C THR A 52 46.34 -7.50 46.28
N GLU A 53 46.90 -6.51 46.98
CA GLU A 53 48.20 -5.90 46.66
C GLU A 53 49.28 -6.50 47.58
N LYS A 54 50.37 -7.01 46.99
CA LYS A 54 51.54 -7.47 47.76
C LYS A 54 52.77 -6.70 47.30
N VAL A 55 53.47 -6.12 48.28
CA VAL A 55 54.68 -5.33 48.08
C VAL A 55 55.89 -6.18 48.46
N TYR A 56 56.83 -6.33 47.53
CA TYR A 56 58.08 -7.05 47.73
C TYR A 56 59.25 -6.07 47.76
N ASP A 57 59.98 -6.05 48.88
CA ASP A 57 61.20 -5.26 49.06
C ASP A 57 62.42 -6.15 48.83
N SER A 58 63.19 -5.84 47.80
CA SER A 58 64.37 -6.63 47.40
C SER A 58 65.55 -6.50 48.39
N THR A 59 65.57 -5.47 49.24
CA THR A 59 66.66 -5.29 50.22
C THR A 59 66.50 -6.17 51.46
N GLN A 60 65.27 -6.60 51.78
CA GLN A 60 64.99 -7.43 52.97
C GLN A 60 64.49 -8.85 52.65
N SER A 61 64.30 -9.18 51.37
CA SER A 61 63.89 -10.52 50.91
C SER A 61 62.61 -11.07 51.56
N LYS A 62 61.62 -10.20 51.87
CA LYS A 62 60.34 -10.59 52.48
C LYS A 62 59.15 -9.81 51.88
N ILE A 63 57.96 -10.43 51.93
CA ILE A 63 56.68 -9.80 51.57
C ILE A 63 56.22 -8.95 52.76
N VAL A 64 55.94 -7.67 52.52
CA VAL A 64 55.55 -6.72 53.57
C VAL A 64 54.10 -6.27 53.34
N ASP A 65 53.35 -6.13 54.43
CA ASP A 65 51.96 -5.65 54.42
C ASP A 65 51.94 -4.13 54.10
N PRO A 66 51.16 -3.64 53.11
CA PRO A 66 51.27 -2.26 52.62
C PRO A 66 51.00 -1.17 53.68
N PHE A 67 50.34 -1.54 54.79
CA PHE A 67 49.84 -0.58 55.77
C PHE A 67 50.81 -0.23 56.90
N LEU A 68 51.97 -0.89 57.01
CA LEU A 68 52.85 -0.75 58.18
C LEU A 68 54.16 0.03 57.93
N ALA A 69 54.35 0.61 56.75
CA ALA A 69 55.56 1.38 56.43
C ALA A 69 55.49 2.89 56.77
N TYR A 70 54.36 3.40 57.25
CA TYR A 70 54.22 4.82 57.59
C TYR A 70 53.44 5.00 58.89
N THR A 71 54.16 5.25 59.99
CA THR A 71 54.04 6.45 60.86
C THR A 71 54.50 6.16 62.30
N PRO A 72 55.55 6.83 62.78
CA PRO A 72 55.82 6.95 64.21
C PRO A 72 54.99 8.12 64.77
N ASN A 73 54.13 7.84 65.76
CA ASN A 73 53.60 8.74 66.83
C ASN A 73 52.17 8.34 67.25
N GLY A 74 52.08 7.26 68.05
CA GLY A 74 50.83 6.58 68.43
C GLY A 74 49.93 7.26 69.45
N ILE A 75 49.85 8.59 69.51
CA ILE A 75 48.92 9.29 70.43
C ILE A 75 48.07 10.35 69.71
N VAL A 76 48.55 10.97 68.62
CA VAL A 76 47.74 11.93 67.83
C VAL A 76 46.79 11.20 66.85
N SER A 77 47.18 10.02 66.35
CA SER A 77 46.40 9.23 65.40
C SER A 77 45.11 8.65 65.99
N SER A 78 45.09 8.29 67.27
CA SER A 78 43.90 7.71 67.92
C SER A 78 42.76 8.74 68.05
N LEU A 79 43.07 10.01 68.32
CA LEU A 79 42.07 11.08 68.39
C LEU A 79 41.52 11.45 67.01
N LEU A 80 42.36 11.42 65.96
CA LEU A 80 41.92 11.61 64.58
C LEU A 80 41.04 10.46 64.08
N ILE A 81 41.36 9.21 64.45
CA ILE A 81 40.55 8.04 64.11
C ILE A 81 39.19 8.10 64.82
N ILE A 82 39.15 8.46 66.11
CA ILE A 82 37.90 8.63 66.83
C ILE A 82 37.09 9.79 66.25
N GLY A 83 37.73 10.91 65.93
CA GLY A 83 37.08 12.04 65.25
C GLY A 83 36.51 11.66 63.88
N ALA A 84 37.25 10.89 63.08
CA ALA A 84 36.80 10.38 61.80
C ALA A 84 35.64 9.40 61.94
N LEU A 85 35.66 8.49 62.93
CA LEU A 85 34.58 7.56 63.19
C LEU A 85 33.30 8.27 63.65
N VAL A 86 33.42 9.32 64.48
CA VAL A 86 32.29 10.16 64.87
C VAL A 86 31.74 10.95 63.67
N ALA A 87 32.62 11.50 62.83
CA ALA A 87 32.20 12.19 61.61
C ALA A 87 31.51 11.25 60.62
N ILE A 88 31.98 10.01 60.47
CA ILE A 88 31.35 8.97 59.64
C ILE A 88 30.00 8.57 60.24
N ALA A 89 29.90 8.38 61.55
CA ALA A 89 28.64 8.06 62.21
C ALA A 89 27.62 9.20 62.08
N LEU A 90 28.06 10.45 62.19
CA LEU A 90 27.22 11.63 61.97
C LEU A 90 26.81 11.76 60.50
N ALA A 91 27.71 11.50 59.54
CA ALA A 91 27.41 11.52 58.12
C ALA A 91 26.43 10.39 57.73
N LEU A 92 26.58 9.20 58.31
CA LEU A 92 25.64 8.09 58.14
C LEU A 92 24.29 8.40 58.80
N GLY A 93 24.28 8.97 60.00
CA GLY A 93 23.06 9.41 60.67
C GLY A 93 22.33 10.49 59.88
N LEU A 94 23.05 11.50 59.38
CA LEU A 94 22.50 12.53 58.51
C LEU A 94 22.04 11.96 57.17
N GLY A 95 22.78 11.01 56.59
CA GLY A 95 22.40 10.31 55.36
C GLY A 95 21.16 9.44 55.54
N ILE A 96 20.97 8.82 56.71
CA ILE A 96 19.76 8.07 57.06
C ILE A 96 18.59 9.02 57.30
N ILE A 97 18.80 10.16 57.97
CA ILE A 97 17.75 11.17 58.20
C ILE A 97 17.35 11.81 56.86
N ILE A 98 18.31 12.22 56.03
CA ILE A 98 18.06 12.72 54.68
C ILE A 98 17.41 11.61 53.85
N GLY A 99 17.86 10.36 53.92
CA GLY A 99 17.19 9.24 53.25
C GLY A 99 15.75 9.05 53.72
N HIS A 100 15.49 9.15 55.02
CA HIS A 100 14.18 8.96 55.63
C HIS A 100 13.19 10.10 55.28
N PHE A 101 13.68 11.34 55.18
CA PHE A 101 12.85 12.52 54.93
C PHE A 101 12.88 13.03 53.47
N ALA A 102 13.93 12.74 52.69
CA ALA A 102 14.06 13.07 51.27
C ALA A 102 13.58 11.94 50.34
N ILE A 103 13.49 10.69 50.84
CA ILE A 103 12.56 9.73 50.25
C ILE A 103 11.17 10.16 50.74
N THR A 104 10.60 11.17 50.09
CA THR A 104 9.14 11.28 50.01
C THR A 104 8.62 9.89 49.73
N LYS A 105 7.75 9.36 50.61
CA LYS A 105 6.93 8.19 50.30
C LYS A 105 6.51 8.34 48.84
N ARG A 106 7.04 7.51 47.94
CA ARG A 106 6.49 7.35 46.60
C ARG A 106 5.09 6.81 46.81
N THR A 107 4.15 7.71 47.03
CA THR A 107 2.73 7.45 46.87
C THR A 107 2.55 7.08 45.40
N SER A 108 2.38 5.79 45.14
CA SER A 108 1.54 5.21 44.08
C SER A 108 1.67 5.72 42.62
N ASN A 109 2.82 6.22 42.15
CA ASN A 109 3.00 6.52 40.72
C ASN A 109 3.54 5.37 39.87
N THR A 110 4.01 4.27 40.48
CA THR A 110 4.37 3.06 39.71
C THR A 110 3.13 2.29 39.28
N SER A 111 2.13 2.11 40.15
CA SER A 111 0.84 1.50 39.75
C SER A 111 0.19 2.30 38.63
N SER A 112 0.06 3.64 38.74
CA SER A 112 -0.58 4.45 37.70
C SER A 112 0.11 4.40 36.33
N LYS A 113 1.44 4.21 36.27
CA LYS A 113 2.18 4.04 35.00
C LYS A 113 1.96 2.66 34.40
N TYR A 114 2.09 1.58 35.17
CA TYR A 114 1.84 0.22 34.67
C TYR A 114 0.37 0.03 34.29
N ASP A 115 -0.55 0.52 35.13
CA ASP A 115 -1.99 0.49 34.88
C ASP A 115 -2.36 1.21 33.58
N ARG A 116 -1.68 2.32 33.27
CA ARG A 116 -1.84 3.03 31.99
C ARG A 116 -1.27 2.24 30.80
N LEU A 117 -0.10 1.61 30.96
CA LEU A 117 0.55 0.84 29.89
C LEU A 117 -0.19 -0.46 29.56
N THR A 118 -0.88 -1.07 30.53
CA THR A 118 -1.62 -2.33 30.37
C THR A 118 -3.14 -2.12 30.29
N LYS A 119 -3.60 -0.88 30.20
CA LYS A 119 -5.03 -0.57 30.11
C LYS A 119 -5.64 -1.28 28.88
N PRO A 120 -6.68 -2.11 29.04
CA PRO A 120 -7.34 -2.73 27.91
C PRO A 120 -8.12 -1.70 27.10
N ALA A 121 -8.38 -2.01 25.83
CA ALA A 121 -9.22 -1.20 24.97
C ALA A 121 -10.63 -1.01 25.58
N ASP A 122 -11.12 0.23 25.59
CA ASP A 122 -12.47 0.53 26.07
C ASP A 122 -13.48 0.17 24.99
N GLN A 123 -14.26 -0.90 25.23
CA GLN A 123 -15.25 -1.39 24.28
C GLN A 123 -16.32 -0.35 23.92
N ARG A 124 -16.54 0.65 24.79
CA ARG A 124 -17.48 1.76 24.53
C ARG A 124 -17.01 2.66 23.39
N ASN A 125 -15.71 2.72 23.11
CA ASN A 125 -15.16 3.52 22.01
C ASN A 125 -15.68 2.99 20.66
N TYR A 126 -15.74 1.67 20.49
CA TYR A 126 -16.26 1.07 19.25
C TYR A 126 -17.72 1.41 19.02
N GLN A 127 -18.58 1.25 20.04
CA GLN A 127 -19.99 1.59 19.90
C GLN A 127 -20.22 3.09 19.70
N THR A 128 -19.44 3.94 20.39
CA THR A 128 -19.48 5.39 20.22
C THR A 128 -19.14 5.77 18.79
N PHE A 129 -18.07 5.17 18.23
CA PHE A 129 -17.67 5.39 16.86
C PHE A 129 -18.75 4.93 15.86
N ILE A 130 -19.21 3.68 15.98
CA ILE A 130 -20.26 3.10 15.12
C ILE A 130 -21.50 3.99 15.08
N ASN A 131 -21.95 4.47 16.24
CA ASN A 131 -23.15 5.31 16.33
C ASN A 131 -22.94 6.73 15.79
N SER A 132 -21.69 7.19 15.69
CA SER A 132 -21.36 8.57 15.32
C SER A 132 -21.22 8.80 13.82
N ILE A 133 -20.99 7.75 13.02
CA ILE A 133 -20.95 7.84 11.55
C ILE A 133 -22.34 8.23 11.02
N GLN A 134 -22.41 9.35 10.31
CA GLN A 134 -23.63 9.91 9.74
C GLN A 134 -23.64 9.80 8.20
N PRO A 135 -24.59 9.07 7.60
CA PRO A 135 -24.71 8.96 6.14
C PRO A 135 -24.83 10.30 5.42
N ALA A 136 -25.58 11.25 5.99
CA ALA A 136 -25.79 12.58 5.40
C ALA A 136 -24.48 13.37 5.24
N ASN A 137 -23.50 13.19 6.13
CA ASN A 137 -22.19 13.83 6.00
C ASN A 137 -21.38 13.18 4.88
N ILE A 138 -21.46 11.85 4.72
CA ILE A 138 -20.82 11.15 3.61
C ILE A 138 -21.43 11.61 2.29
N GLU A 139 -22.76 11.70 2.19
CA GLU A 139 -23.45 12.22 1.00
C GLU A 139 -22.99 13.64 0.66
N ALA A 140 -22.93 14.52 1.66
CA ALA A 140 -22.50 15.90 1.48
C ALA A 140 -21.03 15.98 1.02
N ASN A 141 -20.14 15.16 1.58
CA ASN A 141 -18.75 15.08 1.15
C ASN A 141 -18.65 14.57 -0.29
N LEU A 142 -19.37 13.50 -0.62
CA LEU A 142 -19.37 12.93 -1.96
C LEU A 142 -19.85 13.95 -2.99
N LYS A 143 -20.94 14.66 -2.71
CA LYS A 143 -21.48 15.71 -3.57
C LYS A 143 -20.51 16.89 -3.76
N ASP A 144 -19.79 17.27 -2.71
CA ASP A 144 -18.82 18.37 -2.75
C ASP A 144 -17.64 18.02 -3.67
N PHE A 145 -17.01 16.87 -3.45
CA PHE A 145 -15.83 16.45 -4.21
C PHE A 145 -16.16 16.04 -5.65
N THR A 146 -17.37 15.55 -5.94
CA THR A 146 -17.84 15.26 -7.31
C THR A 146 -18.41 16.48 -8.04
N SER A 147 -18.32 17.69 -7.47
CA SER A 147 -18.83 18.90 -8.12
C SER A 147 -17.92 19.43 -9.23
N ARG A 148 -16.64 19.02 -9.24
CA ARG A 148 -15.62 19.45 -10.19
C ARG A 148 -14.68 18.30 -10.51
N PRO A 149 -14.11 18.24 -11.73
CA PRO A 149 -13.09 17.24 -12.02
C PRO A 149 -11.83 17.49 -11.22
N HIS A 150 -11.20 16.44 -10.71
CA HIS A 150 -10.01 16.52 -9.86
C HIS A 150 -8.94 15.56 -10.37
N ILE A 151 -8.46 15.83 -11.59
CA ILE A 151 -7.38 15.06 -12.21
C ILE A 151 -6.05 15.44 -11.56
N ALA A 152 -5.24 14.43 -11.27
CA ALA A 152 -3.94 14.59 -10.61
C ALA A 152 -3.08 15.69 -11.23
N GLY A 153 -2.41 16.47 -10.37
CA GLY A 153 -1.49 17.54 -10.79
C GLY A 153 -2.13 18.76 -11.49
N LEU A 154 -3.47 18.82 -11.58
CA LEU A 154 -4.20 20.01 -12.03
C LEU A 154 -4.63 20.89 -10.84
N PRO A 155 -4.93 22.18 -11.06
CA PRO A 155 -5.31 23.10 -9.99
C PRO A 155 -6.50 22.63 -9.15
N GLU A 156 -7.49 21.99 -9.78
CA GLU A 156 -8.70 21.50 -9.12
C GLU A 156 -8.42 20.38 -8.11
N ASP A 157 -7.48 19.49 -8.40
CA ASP A 157 -7.06 18.48 -7.43
C ASP A 157 -6.27 19.10 -6.25
N LEU A 158 -5.43 20.11 -6.51
CA LEU A 158 -4.78 20.88 -5.45
C LEU A 158 -5.79 21.59 -4.55
N GLU A 159 -6.89 22.12 -5.10
CA GLU A 159 -8.00 22.66 -4.30
C GLU A 159 -8.60 21.57 -3.40
N SER A 160 -8.88 20.39 -3.95
CA SER A 160 -9.39 19.25 -3.19
C SER A 160 -8.42 18.84 -2.05
N ALA A 161 -7.12 18.82 -2.31
CA ALA A 161 -6.08 18.59 -1.28
C ALA A 161 -6.14 19.65 -0.16
N GLN A 162 -6.32 20.92 -0.52
CA GLN A 162 -6.43 22.02 0.44
C GLN A 162 -7.71 21.91 1.28
N VAL A 163 -8.83 21.51 0.69
CA VAL A 163 -10.09 21.27 1.42
C VAL A 163 -9.89 20.16 2.47
N ILE A 164 -9.28 19.04 2.09
CA ILE A 164 -8.96 17.95 3.03
C ILE A 164 -8.02 18.45 4.13
N GLU A 165 -6.96 19.17 3.77
CA GLU A 165 -6.00 19.75 4.71
C GLU A 165 -6.71 20.60 5.78
N GLN A 166 -7.62 21.49 5.37
CA GLN A 166 -8.37 22.34 6.29
C GLN A 166 -9.36 21.56 7.15
N ARG A 167 -10.10 20.61 6.56
CA ARG A 167 -11.04 19.75 7.30
C ARG A 167 -10.32 18.96 8.39
N TRP A 168 -9.21 18.31 8.06
CA TRP A 168 -8.41 17.55 9.03
C TRP A 168 -7.79 18.42 10.12
N LYS A 169 -7.31 19.62 9.79
CA LYS A 169 -6.88 20.59 10.81
C LYS A 169 -8.02 20.95 11.75
N SER A 170 -9.21 21.19 11.22
CA SER A 170 -10.42 21.50 12.00
C SER A 170 -10.86 20.33 12.89
N ASP A 171 -10.65 19.09 12.44
CA ASP A 171 -10.90 17.86 13.19
C ASP A 171 -9.87 17.65 14.33
N GLY A 172 -8.75 18.38 14.32
CA GLY A 172 -7.73 18.36 15.37
C GLY A 172 -6.51 17.50 15.04
N LEU A 173 -6.33 17.13 13.76
CA LEU A 173 -5.19 16.33 13.30
C LEU A 173 -3.96 17.22 13.07
N GLN A 174 -2.77 16.64 13.22
CA GLN A 174 -1.52 17.26 12.79
C GLN A 174 -1.32 16.98 11.31
N VAL A 175 -1.51 17.98 10.45
CA VAL A 175 -1.55 17.79 9.00
C VAL A 175 -0.28 18.29 8.32
N THR A 176 0.28 17.47 7.44
CA THR A 176 1.38 17.81 6.54
C THR A 176 0.93 17.56 5.11
N LYS A 177 1.19 18.53 4.22
CA LYS A 177 1.00 18.36 2.78
C LYS A 177 2.38 18.15 2.14
N LEU A 178 2.55 17.05 1.43
CA LEU A 178 3.82 16.63 0.82
C LEU A 178 3.72 16.79 -0.70
N LYS A 179 4.77 17.34 -1.30
CA LYS A 179 4.83 17.67 -2.72
C LYS A 179 5.83 16.75 -3.41
N TYR A 180 5.43 16.14 -4.53
CA TYR A 180 6.32 15.43 -5.44
C TYR A 180 6.21 16.01 -6.85
N ASN A 181 7.33 16.11 -7.57
CA ASN A 181 7.35 16.56 -8.97
C ASN A 181 7.52 15.35 -9.90
N VAL A 182 6.43 14.91 -10.51
CA VAL A 182 6.30 13.60 -11.16
C VAL A 182 5.95 13.75 -12.65
N LEU A 183 6.22 12.74 -13.47
CA LEU A 183 5.80 12.72 -14.87
C LEU A 183 4.35 12.23 -14.99
N LEU A 184 3.45 13.09 -15.48
CA LEU A 184 2.06 12.76 -15.79
C LEU A 184 1.79 12.87 -17.30
N SER A 185 0.58 12.49 -17.71
CA SER A 185 0.14 12.51 -19.10
C SER A 185 -1.25 13.12 -19.26
N TYR A 186 -1.46 13.99 -20.24
CA TYR A 186 -2.76 14.62 -20.50
C TYR A 186 -3.11 14.59 -21.98
N PRO A 187 -4.40 14.54 -22.36
CA PRO A 187 -4.80 14.71 -23.75
C PRO A 187 -4.91 16.20 -24.09
N ASP A 188 -5.07 16.49 -25.38
CA ASP A 188 -5.49 17.81 -25.84
C ASP A 188 -7.02 17.91 -25.83
N ASN A 189 -7.58 18.68 -24.90
CA ASN A 189 -9.03 18.86 -24.79
C ASN A 189 -9.65 19.70 -25.94
N ASN A 190 -8.83 20.37 -26.74
CA ASN A 190 -9.27 21.10 -27.94
C ASN A 190 -9.12 20.26 -29.22
N ASN A 191 -8.22 19.26 -29.19
CA ASN A 191 -7.98 18.33 -30.28
C ASN A 191 -8.20 16.89 -29.79
N PRO A 192 -9.44 16.38 -29.78
CA PRO A 192 -9.71 15.03 -29.31
C PRO A 192 -8.95 13.99 -30.13
N ASN A 193 -8.50 12.94 -29.45
CA ASN A 193 -7.92 11.76 -30.09
C ASN A 193 -8.99 11.05 -30.92
N GLN A 194 -8.61 10.52 -32.07
CA GLN A 194 -9.55 10.01 -33.07
C GLN A 194 -9.06 8.72 -33.71
N VAL A 195 -10.01 7.86 -34.06
CA VAL A 195 -9.82 6.72 -34.95
C VAL A 195 -10.64 6.97 -36.22
N THR A 196 -10.02 6.83 -37.38
CA THR A 196 -10.63 7.17 -38.68
C THR A 196 -10.50 6.00 -39.66
N LEU A 197 -11.60 5.64 -40.32
CA LEU A 197 -11.61 4.76 -41.49
C LEU A 197 -11.67 5.60 -42.75
N LYS A 198 -10.79 5.32 -43.72
CA LYS A 198 -10.73 6.04 -45.01
C LYS A 198 -10.86 5.06 -46.19
N SER A 199 -11.41 5.55 -47.30
CA SER A 199 -11.50 4.83 -48.58
C SER A 199 -10.18 4.93 -49.39
N ASP A 200 -10.09 4.22 -50.52
CA ASP A 200 -8.89 4.20 -51.37
C ASP A 200 -8.47 5.59 -51.88
N ASN A 201 -9.44 6.49 -52.10
CA ASN A 201 -9.20 7.88 -52.49
C ASN A 201 -9.01 8.84 -51.30
N GLY A 202 -8.88 8.32 -50.08
CA GLY A 202 -8.61 9.10 -48.86
C GLY A 202 -9.83 9.79 -48.24
N MET A 203 -11.06 9.53 -48.72
CA MET A 203 -12.26 10.09 -48.09
C MET A 203 -12.53 9.41 -46.75
N VAL A 204 -12.90 10.21 -45.75
CA VAL A 204 -13.31 9.69 -44.44
C VAL A 204 -14.66 8.98 -44.56
N ILE A 205 -14.66 7.69 -44.25
CA ILE A 205 -15.86 6.85 -44.21
C ILE A 205 -16.51 6.95 -42.82
N PHE A 206 -15.68 6.87 -41.78
CA PHE A 206 -16.09 6.93 -40.39
C PHE A 206 -14.98 7.56 -39.56
N GLN A 207 -15.36 8.33 -38.55
CA GLN A 207 -14.45 8.95 -37.59
C GLN A 207 -15.10 8.93 -36.22
N THR A 208 -14.34 8.54 -35.20
CA THR A 208 -14.83 8.58 -33.82
C THR A 208 -15.02 10.01 -33.33
N ALA A 209 -15.95 10.20 -32.41
CA ALA A 209 -16.23 11.50 -31.80
C ALA A 209 -15.06 11.96 -30.92
N GLY A 210 -14.36 11.02 -30.28
CA GLY A 210 -13.28 11.30 -29.33
C GLY A 210 -13.76 11.97 -28.03
N VAL A 211 -15.07 11.94 -27.78
CA VAL A 211 -15.75 12.46 -26.59
C VAL A 211 -16.95 11.56 -26.25
N GLU A 212 -17.32 11.53 -24.98
CA GLU A 212 -18.50 10.81 -24.52
C GLU A 212 -19.76 11.69 -24.65
N LYS A 213 -20.93 11.07 -24.74
CA LYS A 213 -22.21 11.78 -24.71
C LYS A 213 -22.48 12.26 -23.28
N ILE A 214 -22.68 13.55 -23.09
CA ILE A 214 -23.09 14.11 -21.80
C ILE A 214 -24.61 14.12 -21.70
N TYR A 215 -25.16 13.53 -20.62
CA TYR A 215 -26.61 13.44 -20.39
C TYR A 215 -27.14 14.63 -19.57
N ASP A 216 -26.32 15.18 -18.66
CA ASP A 216 -26.65 16.37 -17.87
C ASP A 216 -25.86 17.58 -18.38
N SER A 217 -26.56 18.55 -18.99
CA SER A 217 -25.94 19.78 -19.50
C SER A 217 -25.28 20.66 -18.44
N THR A 218 -25.56 20.43 -17.15
CA THR A 218 -24.95 21.15 -16.03
C THR A 218 -23.63 20.52 -15.56
N GLN A 219 -23.30 19.31 -16.05
CA GLN A 219 -22.04 18.65 -15.74
C GLN A 219 -20.85 19.52 -16.20
N PRO A 220 -19.83 19.72 -15.34
CA PRO A 220 -18.64 20.48 -15.72
C PRO A 220 -17.90 19.80 -16.87
N LYS A 221 -17.10 20.59 -17.60
CA LYS A 221 -16.25 20.05 -18.67
C LYS A 221 -15.24 19.07 -18.10
N ILE A 222 -15.27 17.84 -18.58
CA ILE A 222 -14.33 16.77 -18.23
C ILE A 222 -13.28 16.59 -19.33
N VAL A 223 -12.20 15.87 -19.00
CA VAL A 223 -11.14 15.53 -19.94
C VAL A 223 -11.65 14.56 -21.03
N ASN A 224 -11.17 14.72 -22.27
CA ASN A 224 -11.51 13.79 -23.35
C ASN A 224 -10.97 12.37 -23.05
N PRO A 225 -11.64 11.30 -23.50
CA PRO A 225 -11.12 9.94 -23.32
C PRO A 225 -9.75 9.75 -23.97
N PHE A 226 -8.83 9.15 -23.22
CA PHE A 226 -7.47 8.85 -23.65
C PHE A 226 -6.85 7.75 -22.79
N LEU A 227 -5.75 7.18 -23.26
CA LEU A 227 -4.88 6.30 -22.49
C LEU A 227 -3.63 7.09 -22.10
N ALA A 228 -3.45 7.33 -20.81
CA ALA A 228 -2.30 8.07 -20.31
C ALA A 228 -0.99 7.33 -20.59
N TYR A 229 0.05 8.10 -20.90
CA TYR A 229 1.40 7.67 -21.28
C TYR A 229 1.57 7.06 -22.68
N THR A 230 0.51 6.95 -23.48
CA THR A 230 0.67 6.61 -24.89
C THR A 230 1.15 7.86 -25.66
N PRO A 231 2.05 7.73 -26.65
CA PRO A 231 2.67 8.87 -27.31
C PRO A 231 1.68 9.65 -28.18
N ASN A 232 1.96 10.93 -28.39
CA ASN A 232 1.40 11.72 -29.49
C ASN A 232 1.87 11.12 -30.83
N GLY A 233 0.94 10.93 -31.75
CA GLY A 233 1.29 10.53 -33.10
C GLY A 233 0.07 10.27 -33.97
N THR A 234 0.31 10.18 -35.27
CA THR A 234 -0.66 9.66 -36.23
C THR A 234 -0.04 8.45 -36.88
N VAL A 235 -0.72 7.30 -36.76
CA VAL A 235 -0.34 6.06 -37.42
C VAL A 235 -1.50 5.58 -38.26
N SER A 236 -1.20 5.05 -39.43
CA SER A 236 -2.20 4.50 -40.35
C SER A 236 -1.76 3.11 -40.78
N SER A 237 -2.71 2.22 -40.98
CA SER A 237 -2.48 0.88 -41.49
C SER A 237 -3.56 0.47 -42.47
N THR A 238 -3.21 -0.40 -43.42
CA THR A 238 -4.18 -1.07 -44.30
C THR A 238 -4.75 -2.33 -43.65
N THR A 239 -4.19 -2.75 -42.51
CA THR A 239 -4.63 -3.94 -41.77
C THR A 239 -5.09 -3.61 -40.35
N LEU A 240 -6.16 -4.29 -39.94
CA LEU A 240 -6.71 -4.25 -38.59
C LEU A 240 -6.94 -5.68 -38.12
N PHE A 241 -6.43 -6.03 -36.94
CA PHE A 241 -6.68 -7.33 -36.32
C PHE A 241 -7.43 -7.17 -35.00
N TYR A 242 -8.33 -8.10 -34.72
CA TYR A 242 -9.00 -8.23 -33.44
C TYR A 242 -8.27 -9.27 -32.59
N ALA A 243 -7.78 -8.85 -31.43
CA ALA A 243 -6.99 -9.69 -30.53
C ALA A 243 -7.72 -9.98 -29.21
N ASN A 244 -9.05 -10.16 -29.26
CA ASN A 244 -9.85 -10.54 -28.09
C ASN A 244 -9.61 -9.65 -26.87
N TYR A 245 -9.12 -10.17 -25.74
CA TYR A 245 -8.80 -9.40 -24.54
C TYR A 245 -7.34 -8.92 -24.52
N GLY A 246 -6.55 -9.21 -25.56
CA GLY A 246 -5.16 -8.78 -25.68
C GLY A 246 -4.20 -9.57 -24.79
N GLU A 247 -4.61 -10.74 -24.32
CA GLU A 247 -3.75 -11.66 -23.58
C GLU A 247 -2.61 -12.17 -24.46
N LEU A 248 -1.52 -12.65 -23.86
CA LEU A 248 -0.38 -13.14 -24.64
C LEU A 248 -0.79 -14.31 -25.55
N GLU A 249 -1.67 -15.17 -25.05
CA GLU A 249 -2.28 -16.30 -25.74
C GLU A 249 -3.14 -15.86 -26.94
N ASP A 250 -3.81 -14.71 -26.85
CA ASP A 250 -4.59 -14.15 -27.96
C ASP A 250 -3.66 -13.79 -29.14
N PHE A 251 -2.52 -13.14 -28.84
CA PHE A 251 -1.53 -12.82 -29.87
C PHE A 251 -0.84 -14.07 -30.42
N GLN A 252 -0.53 -15.06 -29.59
CA GLN A 252 0.02 -16.34 -30.05
C GLN A 252 -0.95 -17.04 -31.01
N THR A 253 -2.25 -16.99 -30.71
CA THR A 253 -3.31 -17.51 -31.58
C THR A 253 -3.32 -16.77 -32.92
N LEU A 254 -3.29 -15.43 -32.92
CA LEU A 254 -3.18 -14.65 -34.16
C LEU A 254 -1.93 -15.02 -34.99
N VAL A 255 -0.76 -15.09 -34.35
CA VAL A 255 0.49 -15.49 -35.02
C VAL A 255 0.36 -16.89 -35.65
N SER A 256 -0.30 -17.83 -34.99
CA SER A 256 -0.51 -19.18 -35.54
C SER A 256 -1.43 -19.18 -36.77
N LEU A 257 -2.38 -18.25 -36.85
CA LEU A 257 -3.38 -18.17 -37.92
C LEU A 257 -2.91 -17.37 -39.13
N VAL A 258 -2.27 -16.21 -38.91
CA VAL A 258 -1.92 -15.26 -39.97
C VAL A 258 -0.41 -15.06 -40.15
N GLY A 259 0.40 -15.63 -39.27
CA GLY A 259 1.85 -15.42 -39.24
C GLY A 259 2.24 -14.09 -38.61
N ASN A 260 3.36 -14.07 -37.88
CA ASN A 260 3.85 -12.87 -37.18
C ASN A 260 4.13 -11.68 -38.12
N ALA A 261 4.57 -11.96 -39.36
CA ALA A 261 4.82 -10.93 -40.35
C ALA A 261 3.57 -10.11 -40.70
N SER A 262 2.38 -10.69 -40.59
CA SER A 262 1.11 -10.01 -40.88
C SER A 262 0.71 -8.99 -39.82
N LEU A 263 1.22 -9.13 -38.59
CA LEU A 263 0.94 -8.19 -37.49
C LEU A 263 1.87 -6.96 -37.52
N GLN A 264 3.01 -7.07 -38.22
CA GLN A 264 3.97 -5.96 -38.35
C GLN A 264 3.34 -4.80 -39.12
N GLY A 265 3.33 -3.60 -38.53
CA GLY A 265 2.73 -2.42 -39.16
C GLY A 265 1.20 -2.38 -39.10
N SER A 266 0.56 -3.32 -38.39
CA SER A 266 -0.90 -3.38 -38.24
C SER A 266 -1.40 -2.45 -37.11
N ILE A 267 -2.71 -2.20 -37.09
CA ILE A 267 -3.41 -1.69 -35.91
C ILE A 267 -4.17 -2.85 -35.26
N ILE A 268 -4.20 -2.91 -33.93
CA ILE A 268 -4.86 -3.97 -33.17
C ILE A 268 -6.02 -3.39 -32.36
N ILE A 269 -7.21 -4.01 -32.45
CA ILE A 269 -8.37 -3.68 -31.61
C ILE A 269 -8.59 -4.78 -30.56
N MET A 270 -8.77 -4.38 -29.30
CA MET A 270 -8.87 -5.27 -28.13
C MET A 270 -9.98 -4.84 -27.17
N ARG A 271 -10.53 -5.80 -26.44
CA ARG A 271 -11.48 -5.58 -25.34
C ARG A 271 -10.77 -5.23 -24.04
N TYR A 272 -11.40 -4.38 -23.23
CA TYR A 272 -11.08 -4.21 -21.81
C TYR A 272 -11.43 -5.47 -20.99
N ASP A 273 -11.15 -5.44 -19.68
CA ASP A 273 -11.38 -6.50 -18.65
C ASP A 273 -10.15 -7.35 -18.29
N HIS A 274 -10.09 -8.64 -18.66
CA HIS A 274 -9.16 -9.69 -18.16
C HIS A 274 -7.75 -9.30 -17.67
N ILE A 275 -7.00 -8.50 -18.43
CA ILE A 275 -5.64 -8.05 -18.08
C ILE A 275 -5.55 -6.52 -18.07
N PHE A 276 -4.52 -6.00 -17.41
CA PHE A 276 -4.29 -4.57 -17.35
C PHE A 276 -4.06 -3.95 -18.74
N ARG A 277 -4.63 -2.77 -18.95
CA ARG A 277 -4.67 -2.09 -20.26
C ARG A 277 -3.29 -1.77 -20.84
N GLY A 278 -2.32 -1.47 -19.98
CA GLY A 278 -0.92 -1.26 -20.40
C GLY A 278 -0.32 -2.52 -21.02
N ASP A 279 -0.56 -3.69 -20.43
CA ASP A 279 -0.06 -4.98 -20.95
C ASP A 279 -0.61 -5.28 -22.34
N LYS A 280 -1.91 -5.02 -22.59
CA LYS A 280 -2.53 -5.16 -23.92
C LYS A 280 -1.76 -4.38 -25.00
N ILE A 281 -1.41 -3.13 -24.68
CA ILE A 281 -0.70 -2.23 -25.61
C ILE A 281 0.77 -2.70 -25.77
N MET A 282 1.40 -3.15 -24.69
CA MET A 282 2.76 -3.69 -24.72
C MET A 282 2.84 -4.99 -25.52
N HIS A 283 1.83 -5.86 -25.44
CA HIS A 283 1.72 -7.05 -26.29
C HIS A 283 1.55 -6.66 -27.76
N ALA A 284 0.63 -5.75 -28.09
CA ALA A 284 0.46 -5.26 -29.46
C ALA A 284 1.78 -4.72 -30.03
N GLN A 285 2.50 -3.89 -29.26
CA GLN A 285 3.81 -3.38 -29.61
C GLN A 285 4.85 -4.49 -29.80
N TYR A 286 4.88 -5.49 -28.91
CA TYR A 286 5.81 -6.61 -28.98
C TYR A 286 5.64 -7.42 -30.27
N PHE A 287 4.40 -7.61 -30.74
CA PHE A 287 4.09 -8.28 -32.01
C PHE A 287 4.17 -7.36 -33.24
N GLY A 288 4.65 -6.12 -33.07
CA GLY A 288 4.97 -5.22 -34.17
C GLY A 288 3.82 -4.34 -34.68
N ALA A 289 2.72 -4.28 -33.94
CA ALA A 289 1.66 -3.31 -34.24
C ALA A 289 2.19 -1.88 -34.09
N VAL A 290 1.66 -0.97 -34.90
CA VAL A 290 2.02 0.47 -34.86
C VAL A 290 0.98 1.31 -34.12
N GLY A 291 -0.19 0.76 -33.81
CA GLY A 291 -1.21 1.40 -32.99
C GLY A 291 -2.19 0.41 -32.38
N ALA A 292 -2.90 0.85 -31.33
CA ALA A 292 -3.87 0.03 -30.64
C ALA A 292 -5.19 0.78 -30.36
N ILE A 293 -6.29 0.04 -30.35
CA ILE A 293 -7.64 0.53 -30.05
C ILE A 293 -8.21 -0.36 -28.95
N LEU A 294 -8.72 0.27 -27.88
CA LEU A 294 -9.35 -0.45 -26.77
C LEU A 294 -10.84 -0.08 -26.70
N TYR A 295 -11.70 -1.03 -26.37
CA TYR A 295 -13.12 -0.75 -26.16
C TYR A 295 -13.75 -1.67 -25.10
N ASN A 296 -14.83 -1.22 -24.47
CA ASN A 296 -15.57 -1.96 -23.46
C ASN A 296 -16.71 -2.76 -24.11
N ASP A 297 -16.53 -4.05 -24.36
CA ASP A 297 -17.58 -4.84 -25.03
C ASP A 297 -18.84 -4.97 -24.15
N PRO A 298 -20.06 -4.88 -24.73
CA PRO A 298 -21.29 -5.06 -23.96
C PRO A 298 -21.40 -6.41 -23.25
N ALA A 299 -20.67 -7.44 -23.69
CA ALA A 299 -20.59 -8.72 -22.98
C ALA A 299 -20.14 -8.52 -21.53
N ASP A 300 -19.22 -7.57 -21.33
CA ASP A 300 -18.52 -7.31 -20.08
C ASP A 300 -18.97 -5.99 -19.42
N TYR A 301 -19.74 -5.11 -20.09
CA TYR A 301 -20.10 -3.80 -19.51
C TYR A 301 -21.58 -3.41 -19.70
N ALA A 302 -22.35 -4.20 -20.46
CA ALA A 302 -23.80 -4.04 -20.62
C ALA A 302 -24.50 -5.40 -20.89
N PRO A 303 -24.33 -6.40 -20.00
CA PRO A 303 -24.69 -7.81 -20.27
C PRO A 303 -26.20 -8.03 -20.44
N PHE A 304 -27.03 -7.09 -19.95
CA PHE A 304 -28.48 -7.16 -20.05
C PHE A 304 -29.03 -6.51 -21.33
N GLY A 305 -28.17 -5.95 -22.17
CA GLY A 305 -28.50 -5.38 -23.46
C GLY A 305 -28.10 -3.91 -23.60
N THR A 306 -28.12 -3.45 -24.85
CA THR A 306 -27.54 -2.16 -25.26
C THR A 306 -28.58 -1.12 -25.67
N THR A 307 -29.86 -1.40 -25.43
CA THR A 307 -30.95 -0.45 -25.71
C THR A 307 -30.97 0.68 -24.68
N SER A 308 -31.50 1.85 -25.04
CA SER A 308 -31.41 3.06 -24.22
C SER A 308 -32.04 2.95 -22.82
N ASN A 309 -33.00 2.05 -22.61
CA ASN A 309 -33.62 1.77 -21.31
C ASN A 309 -32.87 0.72 -20.48
N GLN A 310 -31.82 0.11 -21.04
CA GLN A 310 -30.98 -0.90 -20.38
C GLN A 310 -29.62 -0.37 -19.98
N VAL A 311 -29.24 0.83 -20.43
CA VAL A 311 -27.93 1.46 -20.16
C VAL A 311 -28.12 2.84 -19.52
N TYR A 312 -27.01 3.51 -19.21
CA TYR A 312 -27.01 4.87 -18.70
C TYR A 312 -27.70 5.84 -19.67
N ASP A 313 -28.59 6.72 -19.23
CA ASP A 313 -28.85 7.15 -17.84
C ASP A 313 -30.05 6.47 -17.15
N GLN A 314 -30.61 5.39 -17.71
CA GLN A 314 -31.78 4.69 -17.14
C GLN A 314 -31.39 3.55 -16.20
N LYS A 315 -30.20 2.99 -16.42
CA LYS A 315 -29.54 1.96 -15.61
C LYS A 315 -28.07 2.32 -15.46
N TRP A 316 -27.37 1.66 -14.56
CA TRP A 316 -25.94 1.85 -14.37
C TRP A 316 -25.03 1.14 -15.38
N PHE A 317 -25.56 0.51 -16.44
CA PHE A 317 -24.71 -0.16 -17.43
C PHE A 317 -24.11 0.81 -18.44
N MET A 318 -22.95 0.46 -18.99
CA MET A 318 -22.22 1.34 -19.89
C MET A 318 -23.08 1.67 -21.13
N PRO A 319 -23.23 2.95 -21.51
CA PRO A 319 -23.90 3.34 -22.74
C PRO A 319 -22.94 3.23 -23.95
N PRO A 320 -23.44 3.28 -25.20
CA PRO A 320 -22.60 3.08 -26.39
C PRO A 320 -21.46 4.07 -26.56
N SER A 321 -21.60 5.26 -25.99
CA SER A 321 -20.59 6.31 -25.98
C SER A 321 -19.65 6.26 -24.79
N GLY A 322 -19.80 5.31 -23.85
CA GLY A 322 -18.95 5.22 -22.68
C GLY A 322 -17.54 4.74 -23.01
N VAL A 323 -16.55 5.42 -22.45
CA VAL A 323 -15.14 5.14 -22.71
C VAL A 323 -14.35 5.13 -21.42
N GLN A 324 -13.78 3.97 -21.11
CA GLN A 324 -12.89 3.81 -19.97
C GLN A 324 -11.53 4.48 -20.25
N ARG A 325 -11.16 5.45 -19.39
CA ARG A 325 -9.81 6.05 -19.33
C ARG A 325 -8.86 5.18 -18.52
N GLY A 326 -7.58 5.54 -18.49
CA GLY A 326 -6.62 4.92 -17.59
C GLY A 326 -5.17 5.11 -17.99
N SER A 327 -4.28 4.86 -17.03
CA SER A 327 -2.84 4.73 -17.29
C SER A 327 -2.54 3.49 -18.12
N ALA A 328 -1.65 3.67 -19.11
CA ALA A 328 -1.05 2.59 -19.88
C ALA A 328 0.40 2.28 -19.46
N SER A 329 0.93 2.95 -18.42
CA SER A 329 2.23 2.60 -17.84
C SER A 329 2.12 1.24 -17.14
N ILE A 330 3.06 0.33 -17.40
CA ILE A 330 3.17 -0.96 -16.70
C ILE A 330 4.06 -0.88 -15.45
N MET A 331 4.30 0.34 -14.95
CA MET A 331 5.09 0.61 -13.75
C MET A 331 4.28 1.40 -12.73
N ASN A 332 4.48 1.09 -11.46
CA ASN A 332 3.97 1.85 -10.33
C ASN A 332 5.04 2.84 -9.80
N GLY A 333 4.62 4.03 -9.38
CA GLY A 333 5.50 5.15 -9.05
C GLY A 333 5.85 6.02 -10.26
N ASP A 334 6.55 7.13 -10.05
CA ASP A 334 6.96 8.05 -11.12
C ASP A 334 7.87 7.34 -12.13
N PRO A 335 7.49 7.26 -13.43
CA PRO A 335 8.32 6.72 -14.50
C PRO A 335 9.75 7.27 -14.57
N LEU A 336 9.98 8.49 -14.05
CA LEU A 336 11.29 9.14 -14.11
C LEU A 336 12.19 8.89 -12.90
N THR A 337 11.66 8.44 -11.76
CA THR A 337 12.44 8.15 -10.55
C THR A 337 12.13 6.76 -10.01
N PRO A 338 12.32 5.70 -10.82
CA PRO A 338 12.08 4.34 -10.33
C PRO A 338 12.87 4.11 -9.04
N ILE A 339 12.21 3.52 -8.04
CA ILE A 339 12.71 3.18 -6.70
C ILE A 339 13.18 4.34 -5.79
N TYR A 340 13.02 5.60 -6.21
CA TYR A 340 13.42 6.78 -5.42
C TYR A 340 12.34 7.87 -5.45
N PRO A 341 12.12 8.58 -4.34
CA PRO A 341 11.06 9.58 -4.26
C PRO A 341 11.33 10.79 -5.17
N SER A 342 10.30 11.22 -5.88
CA SER A 342 10.23 12.31 -6.86
C SER A 342 10.35 13.72 -6.27
N THR A 343 11.31 13.91 -5.36
CA THR A 343 11.61 15.22 -4.75
C THR A 343 12.23 16.19 -5.77
N ASP A 344 12.26 17.48 -5.43
CA ASP A 344 12.78 18.55 -6.29
C ASP A 344 14.24 18.31 -6.74
N TYR A 345 15.05 17.63 -5.92
CA TYR A 345 16.47 17.38 -6.17
C TYR A 345 16.79 15.97 -6.68
N MET A 346 15.76 15.12 -6.87
CA MET A 346 15.97 13.74 -7.31
C MET A 346 16.47 13.66 -8.75
N TYR A 347 17.42 12.75 -9.01
CA TYR A 347 17.85 12.43 -10.37
C TYR A 347 16.69 11.78 -11.14
N ARG A 348 16.46 12.24 -12.37
CA ARG A 348 15.42 11.72 -13.27
C ARG A 348 16.05 11.05 -14.46
N VAL A 349 15.58 9.84 -14.80
CA VAL A 349 15.96 9.20 -16.05
C VAL A 349 15.40 10.00 -17.24
N ARG A 350 15.95 9.78 -18.44
CA ARG A 350 15.42 10.44 -19.64
C ARG A 350 14.09 9.79 -20.04
N GLU A 351 13.09 10.59 -20.39
CA GLU A 351 11.76 10.13 -20.83
C GLU A 351 11.85 9.09 -21.97
N ASP A 352 12.74 9.30 -22.94
CA ASP A 352 12.95 8.39 -24.07
C ASP A 352 13.52 7.02 -23.66
N SER A 353 14.21 6.96 -22.53
CA SER A 353 14.83 5.73 -22.00
C SER A 353 13.89 4.88 -21.14
N VAL A 354 12.71 5.40 -20.77
CA VAL A 354 11.75 4.65 -19.94
C VAL A 354 11.13 3.51 -20.74
N ARG A 355 11.37 2.28 -20.29
CA ARG A 355 10.94 1.03 -20.97
C ARG A 355 9.51 0.63 -20.65
N PHE A 356 8.94 1.15 -19.57
CA PHE A 356 7.62 0.78 -19.07
C PHE A 356 6.49 1.67 -19.62
N LEU A 357 6.82 2.63 -20.49
CA LEU A 357 5.85 3.46 -21.21
C LEU A 357 5.65 2.91 -22.63
N PRO A 358 4.40 2.77 -23.10
CA PRO A 358 4.12 2.41 -24.48
C PRO A 358 4.78 3.38 -25.48
N LYS A 359 5.16 2.86 -26.65
CA LYS A 359 5.81 3.61 -27.75
C LYS A 359 4.95 3.69 -29.00
N ILE A 360 3.73 3.15 -28.97
CA ILE A 360 2.75 3.20 -30.05
C ILE A 360 1.52 4.02 -29.64
N PRO A 361 0.95 4.86 -30.51
CA PRO A 361 -0.32 5.52 -30.25
C PRO A 361 -1.43 4.52 -29.92
N ALA A 362 -2.18 4.77 -28.86
CA ALA A 362 -3.34 3.97 -28.53
C ALA A 362 -4.49 4.84 -28.01
N GLN A 363 -5.71 4.47 -28.39
CA GLN A 363 -6.91 5.23 -28.08
C GLN A 363 -8.05 4.32 -27.62
N PRO A 364 -8.71 4.62 -26.48
CA PRO A 364 -9.93 3.94 -26.10
C PRO A 364 -11.13 4.57 -26.83
N ILE A 365 -12.11 3.76 -27.20
CA ILE A 365 -13.32 4.18 -27.92
C ILE A 365 -14.58 3.59 -27.32
N GLY A 366 -15.74 4.19 -27.62
CA GLY A 366 -17.02 3.65 -27.16
C GLY A 366 -17.39 2.39 -27.92
N TYR A 367 -18.12 1.48 -27.29
CA TYR A 367 -18.49 0.22 -27.95
C TYR A 367 -19.43 0.43 -29.14
N GLY A 368 -20.20 1.53 -29.17
CA GLY A 368 -21.00 1.91 -30.35
C GLY A 368 -20.12 2.27 -31.55
N GLU A 369 -18.94 2.84 -31.31
CA GLU A 369 -17.95 3.14 -32.35
C GLU A 369 -17.17 1.88 -32.75
N ALA A 370 -16.82 1.04 -31.77
CA ALA A 370 -16.22 -0.27 -32.01
C ALA A 370 -17.13 -1.16 -32.86
N GLN A 371 -18.45 -1.10 -32.65
CA GLN A 371 -19.45 -1.79 -33.47
C GLN A 371 -19.29 -1.44 -34.96
N VAL A 372 -19.12 -0.15 -35.28
CA VAL A 372 -18.92 0.29 -36.66
C VAL A 372 -17.58 -0.23 -37.19
N ILE A 373 -16.49 -0.04 -36.44
CA ILE A 373 -15.15 -0.44 -36.89
C ILE A 373 -15.05 -1.96 -37.14
N LEU A 374 -15.61 -2.78 -36.25
CA LEU A 374 -15.54 -4.25 -36.36
C LEU A 374 -16.32 -4.80 -37.57
N GLN A 375 -17.29 -4.06 -38.12
CA GLN A 375 -17.97 -4.44 -39.37
C GLN A 375 -17.05 -4.39 -40.60
N TYR A 376 -15.94 -3.65 -40.52
CA TYR A 376 -14.93 -3.55 -41.59
C TYR A 376 -13.85 -4.64 -41.49
N LEU A 377 -13.86 -5.48 -40.45
CA LEU A 377 -12.93 -6.60 -40.38
C LEU A 377 -13.23 -7.67 -41.43
N GLN A 378 -12.18 -8.15 -42.09
CA GLN A 378 -12.20 -9.36 -42.92
C GLN A 378 -11.68 -10.57 -42.14
N GLY A 379 -11.36 -11.64 -42.86
CA GLY A 379 -10.83 -12.87 -42.30
C GLY A 379 -11.90 -13.83 -41.78
N SER A 380 -11.43 -14.97 -41.26
CA SER A 380 -12.26 -16.00 -40.66
C SER A 380 -12.97 -15.48 -39.41
N GLU A 381 -14.16 -16.02 -39.15
CA GLU A 381 -14.88 -15.75 -37.92
C GLU A 381 -14.10 -16.29 -36.72
N VAL A 382 -14.14 -15.55 -35.60
CA VAL A 382 -13.52 -16.00 -34.35
C VAL A 382 -14.38 -17.08 -33.67
N PRO A 383 -13.76 -17.94 -32.86
CA PRO A 383 -14.50 -18.94 -32.10
C PRO A 383 -15.36 -18.27 -31.02
N VAL A 384 -16.28 -19.03 -30.42
CA VAL A 384 -17.36 -18.46 -29.58
C VAL A 384 -16.82 -17.71 -28.36
N GLU A 385 -15.72 -18.18 -27.79
CA GLU A 385 -15.01 -17.61 -26.65
C GLU A 385 -14.43 -16.21 -26.91
N TRP A 386 -14.18 -15.86 -28.17
CA TRP A 386 -13.66 -14.54 -28.56
C TRP A 386 -14.78 -13.56 -28.94
N ARG A 387 -16.03 -14.02 -28.99
CA ARG A 387 -17.17 -13.17 -29.37
C ARG A 387 -17.63 -12.38 -28.16
N GLY A 388 -17.86 -11.09 -28.38
CA GLY A 388 -18.65 -10.26 -27.49
C GLY A 388 -20.12 -10.24 -27.87
N THR A 389 -20.85 -9.22 -27.42
CA THR A 389 -22.31 -9.08 -27.65
C THR A 389 -22.68 -7.80 -28.40
N LEU A 390 -21.74 -7.23 -29.17
CA LEU A 390 -22.03 -6.09 -30.04
C LEU A 390 -23.17 -6.41 -31.05
N PRO A 391 -24.19 -5.56 -31.16
CA PRO A 391 -25.32 -5.83 -32.03
C PRO A 391 -24.92 -5.73 -33.50
N ASN A 392 -25.41 -6.66 -34.34
CA ASN A 392 -25.17 -6.67 -35.79
C ASN A 392 -23.67 -6.70 -36.19
N VAL A 393 -22.83 -7.36 -35.41
CA VAL A 393 -21.40 -7.56 -35.69
C VAL A 393 -21.08 -9.04 -35.73
N THR A 394 -20.37 -9.48 -36.77
CA THR A 394 -19.70 -10.78 -36.80
C THR A 394 -18.23 -10.56 -36.47
N TYR A 395 -17.78 -11.07 -35.34
CA TYR A 395 -16.39 -10.94 -34.90
C TYR A 395 -15.47 -11.79 -35.80
N ARG A 396 -14.44 -11.18 -36.34
CA ARG A 396 -13.47 -11.82 -37.25
C ARG A 396 -12.06 -11.49 -36.82
N TYR A 397 -11.10 -12.34 -37.16
CA TYR A 397 -9.70 -12.10 -36.80
C TYR A 397 -9.11 -10.84 -37.44
N GLY A 398 -9.60 -10.45 -38.63
CA GLY A 398 -9.11 -9.29 -39.35
C GLY A 398 -8.10 -9.60 -40.44
N GLY A 399 -7.30 -8.60 -40.77
CA GLY A 399 -6.46 -8.54 -41.97
C GLY A 399 -6.71 -7.23 -42.71
N GLU A 400 -6.71 -7.25 -44.04
CA GLU A 400 -7.15 -6.11 -44.86
C GLU A 400 -8.60 -5.72 -44.54
N LEU A 401 -8.92 -4.44 -44.66
CA LEU A 401 -10.24 -3.91 -44.34
C LEU A 401 -11.25 -4.20 -45.47
N ARG A 402 -12.51 -4.44 -45.10
CA ARG A 402 -13.64 -4.55 -46.04
C ARG A 402 -14.22 -3.16 -46.26
N ASN A 403 -14.40 -2.72 -47.50
CA ASN A 403 -15.03 -1.43 -47.83
C ASN A 403 -14.31 -0.19 -47.25
N ALA A 404 -13.08 -0.33 -46.77
CA ALA A 404 -12.17 0.74 -46.38
C ALA A 404 -10.75 0.34 -46.82
N SER A 405 -9.89 1.34 -47.03
CA SER A 405 -8.50 1.13 -47.45
C SER A 405 -7.53 1.23 -46.27
N THR A 406 -7.84 2.10 -45.32
CA THR A 406 -6.95 2.46 -44.22
C THR A 406 -7.73 2.76 -42.95
N ILE A 407 -7.15 2.36 -41.83
CA ILE A 407 -7.52 2.80 -40.50
C ILE A 407 -6.39 3.65 -39.93
N GLU A 408 -6.74 4.76 -39.29
CA GLU A 408 -5.80 5.72 -38.70
C GLU A 408 -6.12 5.94 -37.23
N VAL A 409 -5.10 5.88 -36.37
CA VAL A 409 -5.17 6.26 -34.96
C VAL A 409 -4.37 7.54 -34.79
N LYS A 410 -5.03 8.59 -34.31
CA LYS A 410 -4.45 9.91 -34.10
C LYS A 410 -4.60 10.34 -32.63
N THR A 411 -3.48 10.55 -31.97
CA THR A 411 -3.42 10.93 -30.55
C THR A 411 -2.66 12.25 -30.37
N TYR A 412 -3.06 13.04 -29.38
CA TYR A 412 -2.43 14.31 -28.99
C TYR A 412 -2.05 14.31 -27.51
N ASN A 413 -1.75 13.13 -26.96
CA ASN A 413 -1.34 12.96 -25.58
C ASN A 413 0.03 13.60 -25.35
N ARG A 414 0.19 14.32 -24.25
CA ARG A 414 1.45 14.98 -23.89
C ARG A 414 1.90 14.56 -22.51
N LEU A 415 3.19 14.31 -22.39
CA LEU A 415 3.85 14.10 -21.11
C LEU A 415 4.20 15.46 -20.52
N GLU A 416 3.91 15.64 -19.24
CA GLU A 416 4.21 16.87 -18.51
C GLU A 416 4.68 16.52 -17.10
N ARG A 417 5.72 17.22 -16.62
CA ARG A 417 6.05 17.17 -15.20
C ARG A 417 5.12 18.09 -14.42
N LYS A 418 4.51 17.56 -13.37
CA LYS A 418 3.56 18.27 -12.51
C LYS A 418 3.89 18.04 -11.05
N ASP A 419 3.50 19.01 -10.24
CA ASP A 419 3.51 18.85 -8.80
C ASP A 419 2.22 18.16 -8.37
N ILE A 420 2.36 17.06 -7.63
CA ILE A 420 1.27 16.34 -6.97
C ILE A 420 1.35 16.54 -5.47
N TYR A 421 0.22 16.44 -4.78
CA TYR A 421 0.12 16.77 -3.36
C TYR A 421 -0.61 15.69 -2.55
N ASN A 422 0.16 14.96 -1.76
CA ASN A 422 -0.38 14.08 -0.73
C ASN A 422 -0.71 14.89 0.53
N VAL A 423 -1.81 14.53 1.20
CA VAL A 423 -2.17 15.09 2.51
C VAL A 423 -2.08 13.99 3.55
N ILE A 424 -1.25 14.20 4.59
CA ILE A 424 -1.05 13.26 5.70
C ILE A 424 -1.53 13.91 7.00
N GLY A 425 -2.53 13.32 7.63
CA GLY A 425 -3.05 13.74 8.93
C GLY A 425 -2.65 12.76 10.03
N ILE A 426 -2.08 13.24 11.13
CA ILE A 426 -1.66 12.40 12.26
C ILE A 426 -2.50 12.70 13.50
N MET A 427 -3.09 11.67 14.08
CA MET A 427 -3.60 11.67 15.44
C MET A 427 -2.64 10.89 16.34
N LYS A 428 -1.91 11.61 17.19
CA LYS A 428 -0.83 11.03 17.99
C LYS A 428 -1.38 10.09 19.07
N GLY A 429 -0.83 8.87 19.13
CA GLY A 429 -1.13 7.90 20.16
C GLY A 429 -0.54 8.26 21.52
N GLU A 430 -1.16 7.79 22.62
CA GLU A 430 -0.71 8.10 23.97
C GLU A 430 0.46 7.22 24.43
N ILE A 431 0.46 5.92 24.07
CA ILE A 431 1.37 4.93 24.65
C ILE A 431 2.45 4.49 23.66
N GLU A 432 2.07 4.22 22.42
CA GLU A 432 2.93 3.80 21.31
C GLU A 432 2.86 4.84 20.18
N PRO A 433 3.27 6.11 20.41
CA PRO A 433 3.13 7.17 19.41
C PRO A 433 3.99 6.95 18.15
N ASP A 434 4.97 6.05 18.23
CA ASP A 434 5.86 5.65 17.14
C ASP A 434 5.38 4.36 16.43
N ARG A 435 4.13 3.94 16.64
CA ARG A 435 3.46 2.90 15.86
C ARG A 435 2.30 3.51 15.10
N TYR A 436 2.22 3.22 13.80
CA TYR A 436 1.24 3.84 12.90
C TYR A 436 0.22 2.81 12.41
N ILE A 437 -1.07 3.09 12.63
CA ILE A 437 -2.15 2.49 11.85
C ILE A 437 -2.47 3.48 10.73
N ALA A 438 -2.09 3.15 9.50
CA ALA A 438 -2.33 4.00 8.35
C ALA A 438 -3.67 3.65 7.68
N ILE A 439 -4.38 4.67 7.22
CA ILE A 439 -5.74 4.59 6.69
C ILE A 439 -5.74 5.51 5.48
N GLY A 440 -6.02 5.00 4.29
CA GLY A 440 -5.84 5.81 3.09
C GLY A 440 -6.80 5.49 1.94
N ASN A 441 -6.85 6.48 1.07
CA ASN A 441 -7.64 6.54 -0.14
C ASN A 441 -6.98 7.58 -1.06
N HIS A 442 -6.89 7.32 -2.37
CA HIS A 442 -6.52 8.38 -3.31
C HIS A 442 -7.68 9.33 -3.54
N ARG A 443 -7.38 10.51 -4.04
CA ARG A 443 -8.34 11.59 -4.24
C ARG A 443 -8.45 11.98 -5.70
N ASP A 444 -7.39 11.82 -6.48
CA ASP A 444 -7.43 12.13 -7.91
C ASP A 444 -8.37 11.18 -8.65
N SER A 445 -9.04 11.68 -9.68
CA SER A 445 -9.88 10.85 -10.57
C SER A 445 -9.71 11.28 -12.02
N TRP A 446 -10.03 10.38 -12.97
CA TRP A 446 -10.07 10.76 -14.38
C TRP A 446 -11.15 11.78 -14.73
N THR A 447 -12.29 11.78 -14.02
CA THR A 447 -13.46 12.63 -14.31
C THR A 447 -13.99 13.28 -13.04
N LEU A 448 -15.23 12.97 -12.62
CA LEU A 448 -15.82 13.41 -11.34
C LEU A 448 -15.72 12.32 -10.26
N GLY A 449 -15.42 11.08 -10.66
CA GLY A 449 -14.97 10.03 -9.75
C GLY A 449 -15.91 9.71 -8.58
N SER A 450 -17.22 9.68 -8.80
CA SER A 450 -18.17 9.44 -7.71
C SER A 450 -18.03 8.07 -7.04
N VAL A 451 -17.57 7.07 -7.80
CA VAL A 451 -17.24 5.75 -7.27
C VAL A 451 -15.75 5.74 -6.98
N ASP A 452 -14.95 5.88 -8.04
CA ASP A 452 -13.49 5.93 -8.00
C ASP A 452 -12.96 7.37 -8.03
N PRO A 453 -12.37 7.90 -6.94
CA PRO A 453 -12.24 7.32 -5.59
C PRO A 453 -13.13 8.02 -4.56
N THR A 454 -13.99 8.94 -4.99
CA THR A 454 -14.62 9.90 -4.07
C THR A 454 -15.55 9.21 -3.07
N SER A 455 -16.04 8.00 -3.37
CA SER A 455 -16.76 7.18 -2.39
C SER A 455 -15.91 6.87 -1.15
N GLY A 456 -14.64 6.52 -1.35
CA GLY A 456 -13.63 6.35 -0.31
C GLY A 456 -13.27 7.68 0.37
N THR A 457 -13.04 8.74 -0.41
CA THR A 457 -12.64 10.06 0.14
C THR A 457 -13.73 10.61 1.05
N ALA A 458 -14.99 10.54 0.62
CA ALA A 458 -16.14 11.00 1.38
C ALA A 458 -16.30 10.24 2.69
N THR A 459 -16.06 8.93 2.67
CA THR A 459 -16.10 8.05 3.84
C THR A 459 -14.93 8.35 4.80
N LEU A 460 -13.72 8.53 4.28
CA LEU A 460 -12.52 8.87 5.07
C LEU A 460 -12.70 10.19 5.83
N LEU A 461 -13.26 11.21 5.18
CA LEU A 461 -13.56 12.50 5.81
C LEU A 461 -14.55 12.38 6.98
N GLU A 462 -15.55 11.50 6.87
CA GLU A 462 -16.49 11.25 7.97
C GLU A 462 -15.82 10.49 9.13
N ILE A 463 -14.92 9.54 8.83
CA ILE A 463 -14.12 8.84 9.83
C ILE A 463 -13.23 9.82 10.61
N THR A 464 -12.52 10.72 9.92
CA THR A 464 -11.66 11.72 10.58
C THR A 464 -12.46 12.69 11.42
N ARG A 465 -13.65 13.10 10.97
CA ARG A 465 -14.58 13.95 11.73
C ARG A 465 -14.99 13.28 13.04
N VAL A 466 -15.42 12.02 12.99
CA VAL A 466 -15.85 11.26 14.18
C VAL A 466 -14.69 11.03 15.14
N LEU A 467 -13.55 10.54 14.65
CA LEU A 467 -12.37 10.32 15.50
C LEU A 467 -11.83 11.63 16.08
N GLY A 468 -11.86 12.73 15.32
CA GLY A 468 -11.50 14.06 15.80
C GLY A 468 -12.41 14.55 16.93
N GLN A 469 -13.73 14.31 16.82
CA GLN A 469 -14.68 14.59 17.91
C GLN A 469 -14.41 13.73 19.14
N MET A 470 -14.18 12.43 18.97
CA MET A 470 -13.79 11.55 20.07
C MET A 470 -12.50 12.06 20.72
N TYR A 471 -11.50 12.43 19.93
CA TYR A 471 -10.22 12.95 20.41
C TYR A 471 -10.38 14.25 21.21
N LYS A 472 -11.30 15.13 20.82
CA LYS A 472 -11.66 16.32 21.60
C LYS A 472 -12.37 15.97 22.92
N ASN A 473 -13.06 14.83 22.97
CA ASN A 473 -13.76 14.29 24.15
C ASN A 473 -12.92 13.23 24.90
N ASP A 474 -11.64 13.52 25.14
CA ASP A 474 -10.70 12.71 25.94
C ASP A 474 -10.36 11.29 25.44
N PHE A 475 -10.82 10.87 24.26
CA PHE A 475 -10.31 9.66 23.62
C PHE A 475 -8.86 9.87 23.18
N ARG A 476 -7.96 8.94 23.53
CA ARG A 476 -6.59 8.94 23.03
C ARG A 476 -6.27 7.53 22.54
N PRO A 477 -5.95 7.34 21.25
CA PRO A 477 -5.63 6.01 20.77
C PRO A 477 -4.31 5.54 21.39
N ARG A 478 -4.14 4.25 21.65
CA ARG A 478 -2.87 3.71 22.15
C ARG A 478 -1.73 3.91 21.13
N ARG A 479 -1.97 3.60 19.85
CA ARG A 479 -1.07 3.82 18.71
C ARG A 479 -1.46 5.07 17.93
N SER A 480 -0.53 5.65 17.17
CA SER A 480 -0.85 6.79 16.31
C SER A 480 -1.68 6.36 15.11
N LEU A 481 -2.70 7.17 14.77
CA LEU A 481 -3.46 7.01 13.53
C LEU A 481 -2.88 7.94 12.47
N MET A 482 -2.66 7.42 11.27
CA MET A 482 -2.15 8.14 10.11
C MET A 482 -3.20 8.08 9.00
N PHE A 483 -3.80 9.22 8.68
CA PHE A 483 -4.76 9.38 7.60
C PHE A 483 -4.04 9.88 6.36
N CYS A 484 -4.28 9.24 5.22
CA CYS A 484 -3.59 9.51 3.98
C CYS A 484 -4.58 9.81 2.87
N SER A 485 -4.41 10.96 2.22
CA SER A 485 -5.07 11.28 0.95
C SER A 485 -4.00 11.34 -0.13
N TRP A 486 -4.02 10.36 -1.03
CA TRP A 486 -3.04 10.22 -2.11
C TRP A 486 -3.47 10.98 -3.36
N ASP A 487 -2.49 11.43 -4.13
CA ASP A 487 -2.68 12.05 -5.46
C ASP A 487 -1.94 11.20 -6.51
N ALA A 488 -2.33 11.31 -7.77
CA ALA A 488 -1.80 10.56 -8.90
C ALA A 488 -1.83 9.02 -8.75
N GLU A 489 -2.83 8.46 -8.08
CA GLU A 489 -3.05 7.01 -8.09
C GLU A 489 -3.39 6.52 -9.50
N GLU A 490 -4.25 7.27 -10.19
CA GLU A 490 -4.78 6.92 -11.51
C GLU A 490 -3.68 6.80 -12.58
N TYR A 491 -2.56 7.47 -12.29
CA TYR A 491 -1.36 7.55 -13.10
C TYR A 491 -0.32 6.48 -12.77
N GLY A 492 -0.64 5.51 -11.91
CA GLY A 492 0.24 4.40 -11.52
C GLY A 492 0.67 4.45 -10.06
N LEU A 493 -0.27 4.69 -9.14
CA LEU A 493 -0.04 4.68 -7.69
C LEU A 493 1.02 5.70 -7.23
N ILE A 494 1.20 6.79 -7.97
CA ILE A 494 2.40 7.62 -7.84
C ILE A 494 2.49 8.20 -6.43
N GLY A 495 1.47 8.91 -5.96
CA GLY A 495 1.53 9.58 -4.65
C GLY A 495 1.87 8.62 -3.50
N SER A 496 1.19 7.49 -3.39
CA SER A 496 1.44 6.51 -2.32
C SER A 496 2.80 5.84 -2.45
N VAL A 497 3.23 5.49 -3.67
CA VAL A 497 4.54 4.88 -3.92
C VAL A 497 5.67 5.86 -3.59
N GLU A 498 5.60 7.11 -4.03
CA GLU A 498 6.63 8.12 -3.73
C GLU A 498 6.74 8.36 -2.22
N TYR A 499 5.61 8.38 -1.50
CA TYR A 499 5.60 8.48 -0.04
C TYR A 499 6.26 7.28 0.65
N VAL A 500 5.95 6.06 0.22
CA VAL A 500 6.58 4.87 0.79
C VAL A 500 8.08 4.87 0.49
N GLN A 501 8.51 5.27 -0.71
CA GLN A 501 9.92 5.37 -1.06
C GLN A 501 10.66 6.43 -0.22
N GLU A 502 10.06 7.60 0.01
CA GLU A 502 10.66 8.66 0.85
C GLU A 502 10.83 8.21 2.30
N TYR A 503 9.83 7.53 2.85
CA TYR A 503 9.78 7.15 4.27
C TYR A 503 10.05 5.66 4.52
N VAL A 504 10.64 4.95 3.57
CA VAL A 504 10.81 3.47 3.58
C VAL A 504 11.36 2.92 4.90
N LYS A 505 12.37 3.59 5.47
CA LYS A 505 13.00 3.17 6.73
C LYS A 505 12.10 3.38 7.95
N VAL A 506 11.37 4.50 7.98
CA VAL A 506 10.50 4.85 9.10
C VAL A 506 9.25 3.98 9.05
N LEU A 507 8.59 3.91 7.89
CA LEU A 507 7.40 3.09 7.69
C LEU A 507 7.73 1.62 7.91
N GLY A 508 8.76 1.07 7.27
CA GLY A 508 9.14 -0.34 7.45
C GLY A 508 9.47 -0.74 8.88
N ALA A 509 9.87 0.21 9.74
CA ALA A 509 10.14 -0.06 11.15
C ALA A 509 8.95 0.19 12.10
N ARG A 510 7.94 0.95 11.67
CA ARG A 510 6.93 1.53 12.58
C ARG A 510 5.48 1.38 12.15
N ILE A 511 5.22 1.15 10.87
CA ILE A 511 3.85 0.89 10.42
C ILE A 511 3.41 -0.48 10.92
N VAL A 512 2.21 -0.53 11.49
CA VAL A 512 1.59 -1.78 11.92
C VAL A 512 0.77 -2.35 10.79
N SER A 513 -0.04 -1.50 10.14
CA SER A 513 -0.90 -1.88 9.03
C SER A 513 -1.32 -0.65 8.21
N TYR A 514 -1.59 -0.86 6.92
CA TYR A 514 -2.27 0.09 6.04
C TYR A 514 -3.64 -0.45 5.64
N LEU A 515 -4.69 0.33 5.93
CA LEU A 515 -6.08 0.01 5.64
C LEU A 515 -6.55 0.87 4.45
N ASN A 516 -6.55 0.29 3.26
CA ASN A 516 -7.00 0.93 2.03
C ASN A 516 -8.51 0.81 1.88
N VAL A 517 -9.16 1.92 1.54
CA VAL A 517 -10.51 1.90 0.95
C VAL A 517 -10.49 2.90 -0.17
N ASP A 518 -10.25 2.37 -1.36
CA ASP A 518 -10.34 3.08 -2.63
C ASP A 518 -11.83 3.35 -2.95
N LEU A 519 -12.51 2.28 -3.39
CA LEU A 519 -13.93 2.28 -3.67
C LEU A 519 -14.67 1.86 -2.39
N ALA A 520 -15.20 2.82 -1.62
CA ALA A 520 -16.03 2.46 -0.48
C ALA A 520 -17.24 1.63 -0.91
N VAL A 521 -17.91 2.04 -1.99
CA VAL A 521 -19.10 1.37 -2.50
C VAL A 521 -19.08 1.35 -4.01
N GLN A 522 -18.98 0.15 -4.59
CA GLN A 522 -19.12 -0.10 -6.03
C GLN A 522 -20.38 -0.92 -6.36
N GLY A 523 -21.14 -1.34 -5.35
CA GLY A 523 -22.41 -2.05 -5.48
C GLY A 523 -23.10 -2.21 -4.13
N ASN A 524 -24.24 -2.91 -4.10
CA ASN A 524 -25.12 -2.98 -2.92
C ASN A 524 -25.40 -4.42 -2.44
N TYR A 525 -24.53 -5.38 -2.76
CA TYR A 525 -24.73 -6.78 -2.37
C TYR A 525 -24.08 -7.12 -1.02
N THR A 526 -22.75 -7.08 -0.92
CA THR A 526 -22.00 -7.49 0.29
C THR A 526 -20.62 -6.85 0.34
N VAL A 527 -19.90 -6.99 1.45
CA VAL A 527 -18.48 -6.58 1.52
C VAL A 527 -17.58 -7.55 0.75
N ALA A 528 -16.53 -7.02 0.14
CA ALA A 528 -15.39 -7.76 -0.38
C ALA A 528 -14.11 -7.18 0.24
N ILE A 529 -13.22 -8.07 0.68
CA ILE A 529 -11.98 -7.70 1.36
C ILE A 529 -10.84 -8.56 0.84
N ASP A 530 -9.81 -7.91 0.33
CA ASP A 530 -8.52 -8.51 -0.01
C ASP A 530 -7.51 -8.09 1.06
N THR A 531 -6.76 -9.03 1.64
CA THR A 531 -5.96 -8.69 2.83
C THR A 531 -4.80 -9.66 3.08
N SER A 532 -3.81 -9.21 3.85
CA SER A 532 -2.81 -10.10 4.43
C SER A 532 -3.46 -11.09 5.42
N PRO A 533 -3.09 -12.39 5.43
CA PRO A 533 -3.68 -13.40 6.32
C PRO A 533 -3.63 -13.06 7.83
N LEU A 534 -2.67 -12.22 8.24
CA LEU A 534 -2.51 -11.79 9.62
C LEU A 534 -3.71 -10.97 10.15
N LEU A 535 -4.48 -10.33 9.27
CA LEU A 535 -5.60 -9.45 9.64
C LEU A 535 -6.96 -10.17 9.68
N PHE A 536 -7.04 -11.43 9.24
CA PHE A 536 -8.31 -12.17 9.09
C PHE A 536 -9.15 -12.14 10.36
N ASP A 537 -8.59 -12.49 11.52
CA ASP A 537 -9.36 -12.58 12.76
C ASP A 537 -9.89 -11.22 13.23
N ILE A 538 -9.09 -10.15 13.04
CA ILE A 538 -9.49 -8.78 13.38
C ILE A 538 -10.62 -8.32 12.46
N ILE A 539 -10.55 -8.66 11.17
CA ILE A 539 -11.61 -8.38 10.20
C ILE A 539 -12.90 -9.08 10.57
N LEU A 540 -12.85 -10.38 10.89
CA LEU A 540 -14.02 -11.11 11.34
C LEU A 540 -14.57 -10.57 12.66
N GLN A 541 -13.70 -10.11 13.58
CA GLN A 541 -14.13 -9.45 14.80
C GLN A 541 -14.88 -8.15 14.50
N ALA A 542 -14.33 -7.28 13.65
CA ALA A 542 -14.98 -6.02 13.27
C ALA A 542 -16.31 -6.26 12.55
N ALA A 543 -16.36 -7.22 11.63
CA ALA A 543 -17.56 -7.57 10.88
C ALA A 543 -18.71 -8.06 11.78
N LYS A 544 -18.40 -8.70 12.92
CA LYS A 544 -19.39 -9.13 13.93
C LYS A 544 -19.91 -7.97 14.80
N MET A 545 -19.26 -6.81 14.78
CA MET A 545 -19.66 -5.63 15.56
C MET A 545 -20.49 -4.65 14.75
N VAL A 546 -20.32 -4.64 13.43
CA VAL A 546 -20.90 -3.63 12.53
C VAL A 546 -22.23 -4.13 11.96
N PRO A 547 -23.31 -3.31 12.02
CA PRO A 547 -24.58 -3.62 11.37
C PRO A 547 -24.45 -3.77 9.86
N SER A 548 -25.20 -4.72 9.30
CA SER A 548 -25.25 -4.92 7.86
C SER A 548 -26.09 -3.85 7.14
N ALA A 549 -25.67 -3.47 5.94
CA ALA A 549 -26.42 -2.58 5.05
C ALA A 549 -27.56 -3.32 4.33
N TYR A 550 -28.68 -2.63 4.12
CA TYR A 550 -29.91 -3.09 3.46
C TYR A 550 -30.59 -4.31 4.11
N ASP A 551 -30.19 -4.68 5.32
CA ASP A 551 -30.74 -5.80 6.06
C ASP A 551 -31.56 -5.34 7.28
N PRO A 552 -32.46 -6.19 7.82
CA PRO A 552 -33.18 -5.89 9.05
C PRO A 552 -32.23 -5.62 10.24
N PRO A 553 -32.64 -4.77 11.21
CA PRO A 553 -31.85 -4.53 12.41
C PRO A 553 -31.49 -5.83 13.14
N GLY A 554 -30.24 -5.91 13.60
CA GLY A 554 -29.72 -7.05 14.35
C GLY A 554 -28.83 -7.99 13.54
N LEU A 555 -28.85 -7.92 12.20
CA LEU A 555 -27.87 -8.61 11.37
C LEU A 555 -26.57 -7.81 11.25
N THR A 556 -25.45 -8.50 11.36
CA THR A 556 -24.11 -7.91 11.24
C THR A 556 -23.54 -8.12 9.84
N VAL A 557 -22.50 -7.36 9.50
CA VAL A 557 -21.74 -7.57 8.26
C VAL A 557 -21.26 -9.02 8.16
N TYR A 558 -20.81 -9.60 9.27
CA TYR A 558 -20.40 -11.01 9.33
C TYR A 558 -21.55 -11.95 8.94
N ASP A 559 -22.75 -11.74 9.47
CA ASP A 559 -23.90 -12.61 9.21
C ASP A 559 -24.30 -12.59 7.73
N LYS A 560 -24.38 -11.39 7.13
CA LYS A 560 -24.65 -11.24 5.69
C LYS A 560 -23.56 -11.92 4.88
N TRP A 561 -22.30 -11.59 5.16
CA TRP A 561 -21.15 -12.07 4.39
C TRP A 561 -21.03 -13.60 4.44
N MET A 562 -21.25 -14.20 5.61
CA MET A 562 -21.29 -15.65 5.81
C MET A 562 -22.42 -16.32 5.03
N ASN A 563 -23.55 -15.64 4.84
CA ASN A 563 -24.69 -16.15 4.09
C ASN A 563 -24.45 -16.12 2.58
N VAL A 564 -23.89 -15.01 2.07
CA VAL A 564 -23.85 -14.74 0.62
C VAL A 564 -22.51 -15.05 -0.05
N ASN A 565 -21.41 -15.10 0.70
CA ASN A 565 -20.07 -15.35 0.17
C ASN A 565 -19.21 -16.11 1.19
N ARG A 566 -19.58 -17.37 1.42
CA ARG A 566 -18.91 -18.31 2.32
C ARG A 566 -17.77 -19.05 1.63
N ASN A 567 -16.62 -19.14 2.29
CA ASN A 567 -15.60 -20.11 1.95
C ASN A 567 -16.00 -21.49 2.52
N ASN A 568 -16.32 -22.43 1.64
CA ASN A 568 -16.77 -23.77 2.01
C ASN A 568 -15.67 -24.64 2.66
N VAL A 569 -14.39 -24.29 2.48
CA VAL A 569 -13.26 -25.03 3.05
C VAL A 569 -13.02 -24.60 4.49
N THR A 570 -12.94 -23.29 4.75
CA THR A 570 -12.67 -22.76 6.09
C THR A 570 -13.92 -22.58 6.94
N ASN A 571 -15.11 -22.64 6.33
CA ASN A 571 -16.38 -22.31 6.99
C ASN A 571 -16.40 -20.88 7.58
N GLU A 572 -15.84 -19.93 6.84
CA GLU A 572 -15.79 -18.52 7.20
C GLU A 572 -16.23 -17.67 6.00
N PRO A 573 -16.49 -16.36 6.19
CA PRO A 573 -16.64 -15.46 5.06
C PRO A 573 -15.43 -15.52 4.13
N ASN A 574 -15.68 -15.51 2.83
CA ASN A 574 -14.64 -15.61 1.82
C ASN A 574 -13.88 -14.28 1.69
N MET A 575 -12.61 -14.31 2.10
CA MET A 575 -11.66 -13.20 1.97
C MET A 575 -10.66 -13.51 0.86
N GLY A 576 -10.29 -12.50 0.09
CA GLY A 576 -9.24 -12.63 -0.91
C GLY A 576 -7.86 -12.74 -0.27
N TYR A 577 -7.04 -13.62 -0.84
CA TYR A 577 -5.65 -13.80 -0.43
C TYR A 577 -4.73 -12.97 -1.31
N GLY A 578 -3.92 -12.13 -0.68
CA GLY A 578 -2.87 -11.40 -1.37
C GLY A 578 -3.42 -10.16 -2.07
N LEU A 579 -2.82 -9.03 -1.75
CA LEU A 579 -3.10 -7.79 -2.42
C LEU A 579 -2.27 -7.75 -3.71
N GLY A 580 -2.90 -7.34 -4.81
CA GLY A 580 -2.23 -7.18 -6.09
C GLY A 580 -1.45 -5.87 -6.15
N SER A 581 -1.62 -5.15 -7.25
CA SER A 581 -1.04 -3.82 -7.46
C SER A 581 -2.08 -2.84 -7.99
N GLY A 582 -3.34 -3.01 -7.58
CA GLY A 582 -4.48 -2.30 -8.15
C GLY A 582 -4.93 -1.06 -7.37
N SER A 583 -4.24 -0.69 -6.28
CA SER A 583 -4.49 0.54 -5.51
C SER A 583 -3.30 0.82 -4.57
N ASP A 584 -3.40 1.87 -3.75
CA ASP A 584 -2.32 2.47 -2.96
C ASP A 584 -1.66 1.56 -1.92
N TYR A 585 -2.24 0.40 -1.61
CA TYR A 585 -1.63 -0.59 -0.73
C TYR A 585 -0.34 -1.19 -1.32
N TYR A 586 -0.09 -1.07 -2.63
CA TYR A 586 1.07 -1.65 -3.31
C TYR A 586 2.41 -1.30 -2.65
N GLY A 587 2.66 -0.01 -2.38
CA GLY A 587 3.92 0.42 -1.78
C GLY A 587 4.11 -0.19 -0.39
N PHE A 588 3.04 -0.20 0.40
CA PHE A 588 3.04 -0.75 1.76
C PHE A 588 3.25 -2.27 1.77
N ASP A 589 2.61 -2.99 0.86
CA ASP A 589 2.68 -4.46 0.77
C ASP A 589 3.99 -4.92 0.15
N GLN A 590 4.30 -4.46 -1.07
CA GLN A 590 5.34 -5.05 -1.90
C GLN A 590 6.72 -4.40 -1.70
N LEU A 591 6.79 -3.14 -1.24
CA LEU A 591 8.09 -2.47 -1.02
C LEU A 591 8.58 -2.60 0.42
N ILE A 592 7.69 -2.59 1.42
CA ILE A 592 8.07 -2.65 2.85
C ILE A 592 7.50 -3.84 3.62
N GLY A 593 6.60 -4.64 3.04
CA GLY A 593 6.11 -5.87 3.65
C GLY A 593 5.20 -5.65 4.86
N SER A 594 4.43 -4.56 4.92
CA SER A 594 3.44 -4.37 5.99
C SER A 594 2.20 -5.23 5.78
N SER A 595 1.42 -5.45 6.85
CA SER A 595 0.11 -6.11 6.70
C SER A 595 -0.93 -5.12 6.23
N ASN A 596 -1.63 -5.41 5.13
CA ASN A 596 -2.53 -4.45 4.51
C ASN A 596 -3.88 -5.08 4.18
N MET A 597 -4.86 -4.22 3.92
CA MET A 597 -6.23 -4.58 3.56
C MET A 597 -6.75 -3.61 2.50
N ASP A 598 -7.54 -4.11 1.56
CA ASP A 598 -8.43 -3.35 0.70
C ASP A 598 -9.88 -3.76 0.97
N LEU A 599 -10.75 -2.80 1.29
CA LEU A 599 -12.14 -3.04 1.67
C LEU A 599 -13.09 -2.24 0.76
N ARG A 600 -14.13 -2.92 0.28
CA ARG A 600 -15.22 -2.31 -0.51
C ARG A 600 -16.56 -2.99 -0.28
N TYR A 601 -17.66 -2.27 -0.49
CA TYR A 601 -18.99 -2.87 -0.67
C TYR A 601 -19.23 -3.12 -2.16
N THR A 602 -19.53 -4.35 -2.54
CA THR A 602 -19.55 -4.80 -3.93
C THR A 602 -20.91 -5.30 -4.37
N TYR A 603 -21.09 -5.44 -5.67
CA TYR A 603 -22.22 -6.12 -6.31
C TYR A 603 -21.97 -7.64 -6.38
N ASN A 604 -23.02 -8.40 -6.70
CA ASN A 604 -22.91 -9.84 -6.91
C ASN A 604 -22.33 -10.15 -8.30
N PHE A 605 -21.04 -10.46 -8.40
CA PHE A 605 -20.36 -10.78 -9.67
C PHE A 605 -21.14 -11.75 -10.56
N ALA A 606 -21.78 -12.77 -9.98
CA ALA A 606 -22.54 -13.77 -10.72
C ALA A 606 -23.75 -13.19 -11.46
N ASP A 607 -24.40 -12.16 -10.89
CA ASP A 607 -25.54 -11.49 -11.53
C ASP A 607 -25.10 -10.64 -12.71
N TYR A 608 -23.83 -10.24 -12.76
CA TYR A 608 -23.30 -9.32 -13.77
C TYR A 608 -22.27 -9.97 -14.69
N GLY A 609 -22.24 -11.31 -14.81
CA GLY A 609 -21.36 -11.99 -15.76
C GLY A 609 -19.88 -12.05 -15.35
N ASN A 610 -19.59 -11.94 -14.05
CA ASN A 610 -18.24 -12.00 -13.47
C ASN A 610 -17.26 -10.92 -13.97
N GLN A 611 -17.78 -9.72 -14.28
CA GLN A 611 -16.97 -8.56 -14.67
C GLN A 611 -15.97 -8.19 -13.59
N ASN A 612 -14.74 -7.85 -13.99
CA ASN A 612 -13.68 -7.48 -13.04
C ASN A 612 -13.85 -6.06 -12.45
N SER A 613 -14.68 -5.22 -13.07
CA SER A 613 -14.99 -3.86 -12.59
C SER A 613 -16.47 -3.51 -12.76
N TYR A 614 -16.93 -2.44 -12.10
CA TYR A 614 -18.29 -1.94 -12.25
C TYR A 614 -18.47 -1.27 -13.62
N PRO A 615 -19.70 -1.22 -14.17
CA PRO A 615 -19.88 -0.92 -15.59
C PRO A 615 -19.49 0.49 -16.04
N LEU A 616 -19.42 1.49 -15.14
CA LEU A 616 -19.14 2.89 -15.48
C LEU A 616 -17.73 3.35 -15.13
N TYR A 617 -16.85 2.40 -14.79
CA TYR A 617 -15.48 2.64 -14.37
C TYR A 617 -14.66 3.51 -15.35
N HIS A 618 -14.04 4.57 -14.82
CA HIS A 618 -13.24 5.60 -15.49
C HIS A 618 -13.94 6.34 -16.63
N THR A 619 -15.27 6.44 -16.57
CA THR A 619 -16.08 7.12 -17.58
C THR A 619 -16.51 8.51 -17.13
N SER A 620 -17.12 9.26 -18.05
CA SER A 620 -17.80 10.52 -17.76
C SER A 620 -19.04 10.38 -16.87
N TYR A 621 -19.54 9.16 -16.67
CA TYR A 621 -20.79 8.89 -15.96
C TYR A 621 -20.60 8.61 -14.47
N GLU A 622 -19.37 8.74 -13.95
CA GLU A 622 -19.06 8.66 -12.52
C GLU A 622 -19.41 9.96 -11.80
N VAL A 623 -20.69 10.27 -11.81
CA VAL A 623 -21.26 11.50 -11.26
C VAL A 623 -22.04 11.20 -9.98
N PHE A 624 -22.25 12.21 -9.13
CA PHE A 624 -22.99 12.07 -7.88
C PHE A 624 -24.35 11.33 -8.04
N SER A 625 -25.09 11.65 -9.10
CA SER A 625 -26.39 11.02 -9.37
C SER A 625 -26.28 9.54 -9.70
N THR A 626 -25.17 9.06 -10.25
CA THR A 626 -24.93 7.63 -10.48
C THR A 626 -24.88 6.87 -9.15
N MET A 627 -24.12 7.40 -8.19
CA MET A 627 -24.07 6.83 -6.85
C MET A 627 -25.47 6.83 -6.20
N LYS A 628 -26.14 7.99 -6.22
CA LYS A 628 -27.43 8.22 -5.56
C LYS A 628 -28.59 7.44 -6.18
N ASN A 629 -28.58 7.21 -7.49
CA ASN A 629 -29.73 6.61 -8.18
C ASN A 629 -29.59 5.10 -8.38
N PHE A 630 -28.35 4.57 -8.42
CA PHE A 630 -28.13 3.18 -8.82
C PHE A 630 -27.29 2.35 -7.86
N ILE A 631 -26.27 2.94 -7.22
CA ILE A 631 -25.26 2.17 -6.48
C ILE A 631 -25.58 2.10 -4.99
N ASP A 632 -25.76 3.25 -4.33
CA ASP A 632 -26.18 3.36 -2.92
C ASP A 632 -27.41 4.29 -2.82
N PRO A 633 -28.60 3.84 -3.28
CA PRO A 633 -29.79 4.66 -3.23
C PRO A 633 -30.24 4.93 -1.78
N ASP A 634 -30.91 6.09 -1.61
CA ASP A 634 -31.57 6.52 -0.38
C ASP A 634 -30.63 6.80 0.82
N PHE A 635 -29.70 7.75 0.63
CA PHE A 635 -28.80 8.33 1.66
C PHE A 635 -29.46 8.78 2.99
N GLU A 636 -30.79 8.73 3.11
CA GLU A 636 -31.56 9.06 4.32
C GLU A 636 -31.79 7.89 5.31
N TYR A 637 -31.60 6.63 4.91
CA TYR A 637 -31.83 5.46 5.79
C TYR A 637 -30.65 5.07 6.70
N ILE A 638 -30.96 4.37 7.80
CA ILE A 638 -29.99 4.00 8.85
C ILE A 638 -29.01 2.88 8.39
N ASN A 639 -29.35 2.05 7.41
CA ASN A 639 -28.59 0.84 7.01
C ASN A 639 -28.10 0.92 5.54
N GLN A 640 -27.11 1.78 5.24
CA GLN A 640 -26.53 1.96 3.90
C GLN A 640 -25.09 1.46 3.77
N ALA A 641 -24.67 1.17 2.54
CA ALA A 641 -23.35 0.62 2.24
C ALA A 641 -22.21 1.55 2.68
N HIS A 642 -22.25 2.85 2.34
CA HIS A 642 -21.17 3.77 2.75
C HIS A 642 -21.04 3.87 4.27
N ARG A 643 -22.18 3.91 4.99
CA ARG A 643 -22.19 3.94 6.45
C ARG A 643 -21.56 2.68 7.02
N THR A 644 -21.99 1.51 6.53
CA THR A 644 -21.45 0.21 6.97
C THR A 644 -19.94 0.11 6.71
N ILE A 645 -19.46 0.60 5.56
CA ILE A 645 -18.03 0.62 5.25
C ILE A 645 -17.27 1.60 6.16
N GLY A 646 -17.79 2.80 6.37
CA GLY A 646 -17.19 3.77 7.31
C GLY A 646 -17.12 3.24 8.74
N GLN A 647 -18.16 2.54 9.20
CA GLN A 647 -18.19 1.86 10.49
C GLN A 647 -17.16 0.72 10.55
N LEU A 648 -17.11 -0.15 9.54
CA LEU A 648 -16.16 -1.27 9.48
C LEU A 648 -14.71 -0.79 9.43
N TRP A 649 -14.40 0.15 8.55
CA TRP A 649 -13.07 0.72 8.39
C TRP A 649 -12.56 1.40 9.66
N GLY A 650 -13.42 2.16 10.34
CA GLY A 650 -13.06 2.80 11.60
C GLY A 650 -13.02 1.84 12.80
N VAL A 651 -13.87 0.82 12.87
CA VAL A 651 -13.77 -0.23 13.91
C VAL A 651 -12.47 -1.02 13.76
N LEU A 652 -12.09 -1.39 12.53
CA LEU A 652 -10.80 -2.01 12.23
C LEU A 652 -9.63 -1.14 12.71
N THR A 653 -9.70 0.16 12.40
CA THR A 653 -8.74 1.16 12.88
C THR A 653 -8.64 1.17 14.40
N LEU A 654 -9.77 1.19 15.11
CA LEU A 654 -9.80 1.20 16.56
C LEU A 654 -9.27 -0.12 17.15
N LEU A 655 -9.63 -1.27 16.59
CA LEU A 655 -9.12 -2.57 17.06
C LEU A 655 -7.60 -2.66 16.94
N LEU A 656 -7.02 -2.18 15.83
CA LEU A 656 -5.57 -2.17 15.63
C LEU A 656 -4.86 -1.14 16.51
N SER A 657 -5.50 0.01 16.76
CA SER A 657 -4.88 1.10 17.51
C SER A 657 -4.99 0.96 19.02
N GLU A 658 -6.06 0.35 19.54
CA GLU A 658 -6.39 0.31 20.98
C GLU A 658 -5.95 -0.97 21.69
N THR A 659 -5.81 -2.08 20.96
CA THR A 659 -5.49 -3.37 21.57
C THR A 659 -4.06 -3.40 22.12
N LEU A 660 -3.92 -3.89 23.36
CA LEU A 660 -2.61 -4.04 24.01
C LEU A 660 -1.68 -4.95 23.20
N VAL A 661 -2.19 -6.11 22.79
CA VAL A 661 -1.51 -7.07 21.92
C VAL A 661 -2.20 -7.04 20.57
N LEU A 662 -1.41 -6.81 19.51
CA LEU A 662 -1.91 -6.93 18.14
C LEU A 662 -2.38 -8.35 17.92
N GLN A 663 -3.64 -8.51 17.53
CA GLN A 663 -4.26 -9.82 17.33
C GLN A 663 -3.90 -10.42 15.96
N PHE A 664 -2.63 -10.35 15.59
CA PHE A 664 -2.12 -10.98 14.37
C PHE A 664 -2.02 -12.49 14.58
N ASN A 665 -2.70 -13.25 13.73
CA ASN A 665 -2.67 -14.70 13.80
C ASN A 665 -1.73 -15.29 12.76
N VAL A 666 -0.50 -15.60 13.19
CA VAL A 666 0.53 -16.19 12.33
C VAL A 666 0.15 -17.58 11.80
N THR A 667 -0.76 -18.29 12.46
CA THR A 667 -1.26 -19.58 11.99
C THR A 667 -2.07 -19.43 10.70
N ARG A 668 -2.83 -18.32 10.55
CA ARG A 668 -3.52 -17.99 9.29
C ARG A 668 -2.54 -17.87 8.13
N TYR A 669 -1.38 -17.26 8.39
CA TYR A 669 -0.32 -17.12 7.41
C TYR A 669 0.28 -18.48 7.02
N ALA A 670 0.53 -19.35 8.00
CA ALA A 670 1.00 -20.71 7.73
C ALA A 670 0.01 -21.52 6.86
N THR A 671 -1.30 -21.41 7.13
CA THR A 671 -2.35 -22.04 6.31
C THR A 671 -2.34 -21.49 4.88
N ALA A 672 -2.26 -20.18 4.70
CA ALA A 672 -2.18 -19.55 3.38
C ALA A 672 -0.95 -20.03 2.59
N LEU A 673 0.22 -20.13 3.24
CA LEU A 673 1.44 -20.67 2.61
C LEU A 673 1.29 -22.13 2.17
N ILE A 674 0.64 -22.97 2.98
CA ILE A 674 0.37 -24.38 2.62
C ILE A 674 -0.56 -24.45 1.41
N GLN A 675 -1.61 -23.62 1.37
CA GLN A 675 -2.53 -23.54 0.23
C GLN A 675 -1.80 -23.09 -1.04
N ALA A 676 -1.00 -22.02 -0.97
CA ALA A 676 -0.19 -21.54 -2.08
C ALA A 676 0.80 -22.60 -2.58
N MET A 677 1.49 -23.30 -1.67
CA MET A 677 2.37 -24.41 -2.03
C MET A 677 1.60 -25.52 -2.75
N ASN A 678 0.37 -25.85 -2.32
CA ASN A 678 -0.44 -26.87 -2.97
C ASN A 678 -0.92 -26.43 -4.36
N THR A 679 -1.18 -25.14 -4.59
CA THR A 679 -1.46 -24.61 -5.94
C THR A 679 -0.24 -24.62 -6.85
N LEU A 680 0.97 -24.48 -6.29
CA LEU A 680 2.23 -24.53 -7.05
C LEU A 680 2.73 -25.96 -7.31
N LYS A 681 2.28 -26.95 -6.53
CA LYS A 681 2.62 -28.35 -6.79
C LYS A 681 1.96 -28.76 -8.11
N PRO A 682 2.76 -29.05 -9.15
CA PRO A 682 2.20 -29.31 -10.46
C PRO A 682 1.33 -30.57 -10.42
N THR A 683 0.14 -30.50 -11.02
CA THR A 683 -0.59 -31.69 -11.46
C THR A 683 0.09 -32.35 -12.67
N ASP A 684 0.96 -31.62 -13.38
CA ASP A 684 1.84 -32.12 -14.45
C ASP A 684 3.24 -31.47 -14.38
N PRO A 685 4.31 -32.22 -14.03
CA PRO A 685 5.68 -31.71 -13.94
C PRO A 685 6.26 -31.15 -15.25
N THR A 686 5.60 -31.36 -16.39
CA THR A 686 6.08 -30.89 -17.71
C THR A 686 5.74 -29.43 -18.01
N LEU A 687 4.80 -28.81 -17.27
CA LEU A 687 4.35 -27.43 -17.48
C LEU A 687 5.33 -26.38 -16.92
N LEU A 688 6.19 -26.75 -15.98
CA LEU A 688 7.28 -25.88 -15.54
C LEU A 688 8.49 -26.12 -16.44
N GLY A 689 8.55 -25.40 -17.57
CA GLY A 689 9.79 -25.18 -18.32
C GLY A 689 10.90 -24.47 -17.51
N ILE A 690 10.69 -24.28 -16.21
CA ILE A 690 11.60 -23.69 -15.24
C ILE A 690 12.32 -24.83 -14.51
N ARG A 691 13.59 -25.08 -14.86
CA ARG A 691 14.48 -25.87 -14.01
C ARG A 691 14.78 -25.07 -12.74
N ILE A 692 14.03 -25.29 -11.68
CA ILE A 692 14.37 -24.79 -10.35
C ILE A 692 15.57 -25.59 -9.84
N ILE A 693 16.77 -25.00 -9.92
CA ILE A 693 17.94 -25.52 -9.22
C ILE A 693 17.84 -25.05 -7.77
N VAL A 694 17.38 -25.93 -6.88
CA VAL A 694 17.45 -25.69 -5.44
C VAL A 694 18.90 -25.92 -5.01
N VAL A 695 19.66 -24.83 -4.85
CA VAL A 695 20.96 -24.87 -4.19
C VAL A 695 20.74 -24.81 -2.68
N THR A 696 20.71 -25.97 -2.03
CA THR A 696 20.73 -26.05 -0.57
C THR A 696 22.15 -25.77 -0.09
N ILE A 697 22.40 -24.56 0.43
CA ILE A 697 23.61 -24.28 1.19
C ILE A 697 23.40 -24.82 2.61
N LEU A 698 23.88 -26.03 2.87
CA LEU A 698 24.00 -26.56 4.22
C LEU A 698 25.16 -25.84 4.92
N TYR A 699 24.83 -24.89 5.81
CA TYR A 699 25.75 -24.50 6.85
C TYR A 699 25.86 -25.67 7.83
N ILE A 700 26.94 -26.44 7.71
CA ILE A 700 27.38 -27.36 8.75
C ILE A 700 28.08 -26.48 9.79
N ASN A 701 27.49 -26.39 10.99
CA ASN A 701 28.02 -25.68 12.16
C ASN A 701 29.44 -26.10 12.51
#